data_AF-A0A8H3M945-F1
#
_entry.id   AF-A0A8H3M945-F1
#
_cell.length_a   1.000
_cell.length_b   1.000
_cell.length_c   1.000
_cell.angle_alpha   90.00
_cell.angle_beta   90.00
_cell.angle_gamma   90.00
#
_symmetry.space_group_name_H-M   'P 1'
#
loop_
_entity.id
_entity.type
_entity.pdbx_description
1 polymer ?
#
loop_
_entity_poly.entity_id
_entity_poly.type
_entity_poly.pdbx_seq_one_letter_code
_entity_poly.pdbx_strand_id
1 'polypeptide(L)'
;MSDSVPSNSKKPKSTNYTGGRPKKPIWRFFEQGEEIDKGHYVAICLACKQIFRPGKSTAMEKHIISNCLEVDRLIREAVIYMVEAHERKTFSDANANAKCKNNDQTTLDNFYENSDLSKERKEDIDTALTKAFMCCGLPWHLVEHPFIIELFKQLRSNYSLPNRKALADTMLTQEILRVNVKLYRLLEEENNLTLALDGWTSPSGKSLWNFVIHLSNGWDILWKISDFSNESHTAVFLAQQIQLILEEISIQKFAGIVTDAGSNVHSARNLISGRFPHILNIRCVAHSLNLITKDLIKHTFAKKIIQWCTVIVTYFKKSHRPKELLESKILEKKIKGGGLKTYLDTRWTTVYEMLNSISRLELCLKEVINENSNIITSEAVKTIINWKCGFFSDVYELANVMKPIRDTILSLESSKSTLVDCYFSLSCLGQSINKIPDENENIRFRQHAIKSFNERFKMYDFDEYLLSYYIHPGYRGFGVKASQLQRIQSAAARIWQQMLKISNIAVYLKKYNHTKKQSAETLLAQIGEFHLQIPPYQTPYISQVNTPLSWWKECIPTPPYLQLLAVKLFSVIPHAASCERVWSICGWMVGKRRTRLLTDNLEAVSKIHSYYIANSKSKLPNYSKDRTADELHTILNDAHLCDDEEYDDDYNEDEMTKLLTSPPIDDDREQVSPQDLEILDVLDLNLMFRDNSTDKQLELDGLDDFIQELDKEDDFDPDLLVQNFNS
;
A
#
# COMPACT_ATOMS: atom_id res chain seq x y z
N MET A 1 -82.61 13.47 59.10
CA MET A 1 -82.83 12.20 58.39
C MET A 1 -81.96 12.26 57.13
N SER A 2 -80.72 11.75 57.18
CA SER A 2 -80.33 10.33 57.05
C SER A 2 -80.49 9.83 55.60
N ASP A 3 -79.48 9.32 54.88
CA ASP A 3 -78.07 9.06 55.20
C ASP A 3 -77.20 8.96 53.91
N SER A 4 -75.86 9.06 54.05
CA SER A 4 -74.79 8.54 53.14
C SER A 4 -74.85 8.89 51.63
N VAL A 5 -73.82 9.46 51.00
CA VAL A 5 -72.51 8.82 50.66
C VAL A 5 -71.41 9.91 50.54
N PRO A 6 -70.17 9.68 51.02
CA PRO A 6 -69.08 10.65 50.88
C PRO A 6 -68.32 10.51 49.54
N SER A 7 -68.37 11.55 48.70
CA SER A 7 -67.59 11.64 47.46
C SER A 7 -66.10 11.87 47.74
N ASN A 8 -65.26 10.88 47.47
CA ASN A 8 -63.85 10.88 47.89
C ASN A 8 -62.92 11.62 46.91
N SER A 9 -62.92 12.96 46.94
CA SER A 9 -62.05 13.80 46.08
C SER A 9 -60.74 14.23 46.78
N LYS A 10 -59.87 13.27 47.10
CA LYS A 10 -58.48 13.57 47.51
C LYS A 10 -57.56 13.59 46.29
N LYS A 11 -57.04 14.75 45.91
CA LYS A 11 -55.93 14.88 44.94
C LYS A 11 -54.69 14.12 45.47
N PRO A 12 -54.15 13.11 44.75
CA PRO A 12 -52.82 12.58 45.02
C PRO A 12 -51.76 13.50 44.41
N LYS A 13 -50.55 13.43 44.95
CA LYS A 13 -49.41 14.31 44.60
C LYS A 13 -48.98 14.15 43.14
N SER A 14 -48.54 15.24 42.53
CA SER A 14 -47.88 15.22 41.23
C SER A 14 -46.61 14.36 41.28
N THR A 15 -46.56 13.30 40.47
CA THR A 15 -45.33 12.55 40.22
C THR A 15 -44.39 13.41 39.39
N ASN A 16 -43.35 13.96 40.03
CA ASN A 16 -42.28 14.67 39.34
C ASN A 16 -41.62 13.71 38.34
N TYR A 17 -41.75 14.01 37.04
CA TYR A 17 -40.92 13.38 36.03
C TYR A 17 -39.46 13.74 36.29
N THR A 18 -38.65 12.77 36.71
CA THR A 18 -37.20 12.94 36.83
C THR A 18 -36.61 13.02 35.42
N GLY A 19 -36.40 14.24 34.93
CA GLY A 19 -35.85 14.51 33.61
C GLY A 19 -34.43 13.94 33.46
N GLY A 20 -34.32 12.78 32.81
CA GLY A 20 -33.04 12.25 32.37
C GLY A 20 -32.44 13.08 31.24
N ARG A 21 -31.12 13.04 31.08
CA ARG A 21 -30.43 13.69 29.95
C ARG A 21 -31.01 13.16 28.63
N PRO A 22 -31.39 14.03 27.67
CA PRO A 22 -31.98 13.56 26.41
C PRO A 22 -31.02 12.62 25.67
N LYS A 23 -31.58 11.56 25.07
CA LYS A 23 -30.82 10.57 24.30
C LYS A 23 -30.07 11.26 23.16
N LYS A 24 -28.81 10.88 22.94
CA LYS A 24 -28.05 11.33 21.76
C LYS A 24 -28.74 10.86 20.45
N PRO A 25 -28.61 11.61 19.34
CA PRO A 25 -29.23 11.27 18.06
C PRO A 25 -28.97 9.84 17.54
N ILE A 26 -27.80 9.26 17.82
CA ILE A 26 -27.43 7.88 17.44
C ILE A 26 -28.46 6.83 17.92
N TRP A 27 -29.17 7.06 19.02
CA TRP A 27 -30.23 6.16 19.52
C TRP A 27 -31.44 6.04 18.58
N ARG A 28 -31.53 6.80 17.49
CA ARG A 28 -32.53 6.59 16.43
C ARG A 28 -32.30 5.31 15.63
N PHE A 29 -31.08 4.78 15.63
CA PHE A 29 -30.69 3.57 14.87
C PHE A 29 -30.52 2.33 15.76
N PHE A 30 -30.86 2.44 17.04
CA PHE A 30 -30.69 1.37 18.03
C PHE A 30 -31.92 1.24 18.93
N GLU A 31 -32.36 0.01 19.14
CA GLU A 31 -33.33 -0.33 20.18
C GLU A 31 -32.66 -0.27 21.56
N GLN A 32 -33.37 0.28 22.54
CA GLN A 32 -32.88 0.33 23.93
C GLN A 32 -33.40 -0.90 24.68
N GLY A 33 -32.47 -1.73 25.14
CA GLY A 33 -32.78 -2.85 26.04
C GLY A 33 -32.68 -2.46 27.52
N GLU A 34 -32.37 -3.47 28.34
CA GLU A 34 -32.30 -3.40 29.80
C GLU A 34 -31.37 -2.29 30.31
N GLU A 35 -31.69 -1.72 31.49
CA GLU A 35 -30.76 -0.85 32.22
C GLU A 35 -29.69 -1.72 32.90
N ILE A 36 -28.42 -1.43 32.62
CA ILE A 36 -27.25 -2.14 33.18
C ILE A 36 -26.75 -1.42 34.43
N ASP A 37 -26.76 -0.09 34.36
CA ASP A 37 -26.31 0.84 35.39
C ASP A 37 -27.15 2.11 35.27
N LYS A 38 -27.20 2.94 36.31
CA LYS A 38 -28.08 4.14 36.34
C LYS A 38 -27.82 5.09 35.17
N GLY A 39 -28.73 5.13 34.19
CA GLY A 39 -28.61 5.91 32.95
C GLY A 39 -27.80 5.24 31.83
N HIS A 40 -27.39 3.99 31.99
CA HIS A 40 -26.63 3.18 31.03
C HIS A 40 -27.41 1.93 30.63
N TYR A 41 -27.81 1.86 29.36
CA TYR A 41 -28.70 0.81 28.84
C TYR A 41 -27.97 -0.09 27.83
N VAL A 42 -28.48 -1.30 27.65
CA VAL A 42 -28.19 -2.13 26.47
C VAL A 42 -28.64 -1.38 25.21
N ALA A 43 -27.84 -1.41 24.14
CA ALA A 43 -28.28 -0.99 22.80
C ALA A 43 -28.23 -2.17 21.83
N ILE A 44 -29.23 -2.30 20.96
CA ILE A 44 -29.31 -3.34 19.92
C ILE A 44 -29.41 -2.63 18.57
N CYS A 45 -28.49 -2.90 17.63
CA CYS A 45 -28.52 -2.27 16.31
C CYS A 45 -29.81 -2.65 15.55
N LEU A 46 -30.55 -1.67 15.02
CA LEU A 46 -31.80 -1.97 14.33
C LEU A 46 -31.60 -2.76 13.03
N ALA A 47 -30.46 -2.59 12.36
CA ALA A 47 -30.08 -3.32 11.15
C ALA A 47 -29.62 -4.76 11.48
N CYS A 48 -28.36 -4.94 11.90
CA CYS A 48 -27.75 -6.26 12.08
C CYS A 48 -28.00 -6.96 13.44
N LYS A 49 -28.79 -6.35 14.33
CA LYS A 49 -29.11 -6.86 15.69
C LYS A 49 -27.91 -7.03 16.65
N GLN A 50 -26.73 -6.52 16.32
CA GLN A 50 -25.57 -6.56 17.23
C GLN A 50 -25.87 -5.82 18.56
N ILE A 51 -25.50 -6.45 19.68
CA ILE A 51 -25.81 -6.00 21.05
C ILE A 51 -24.60 -5.33 21.69
N PHE A 52 -24.80 -4.17 22.30
CA PHE A 52 -23.80 -3.36 22.99
C PHE A 52 -24.17 -3.25 24.48
N ARG A 53 -23.31 -3.79 25.36
CA ARG A 53 -23.50 -3.76 26.82
C ARG A 53 -22.31 -3.06 27.51
N PRO A 54 -22.42 -1.78 27.92
CA PRO A 54 -23.51 -0.83 27.66
C PRO A 54 -23.42 -0.16 26.29
N GLY A 55 -24.56 0.37 25.82
CA GLY A 55 -24.72 1.18 24.61
C GLY A 55 -24.04 2.54 24.71
N LYS A 56 -22.71 2.55 24.57
CA LYS A 56 -21.91 3.79 24.49
C LYS A 56 -22.10 4.42 23.11
N SER A 57 -22.46 5.71 23.05
CA SER A 57 -22.71 6.40 21.79
C SER A 57 -21.55 6.31 20.78
N THR A 58 -20.30 6.41 21.23
CA THR A 58 -19.13 6.27 20.33
C THR A 58 -18.93 4.84 19.82
N ALA A 59 -19.27 3.81 20.60
CA ALA A 59 -19.25 2.43 20.11
C ALA A 59 -20.37 2.17 19.08
N MET A 60 -21.54 2.76 19.31
CA MET A 60 -22.69 2.73 18.39
C MET A 60 -22.38 3.50 17.08
N GLU A 61 -21.79 4.70 17.19
CA GLU A 61 -21.31 5.51 16.06
C GLU A 61 -20.24 4.72 15.27
N LYS A 62 -19.23 4.12 15.93
CA LYS A 62 -18.20 3.28 15.29
C LYS A 62 -18.83 2.10 14.56
N HIS A 63 -19.79 1.43 15.20
CA HIS A 63 -20.45 0.28 14.60
C HIS A 63 -21.17 0.63 13.30
N ILE A 64 -21.98 1.69 13.28
CA ILE A 64 -22.68 2.13 12.07
C ILE A 64 -21.71 2.57 10.97
N ILE A 65 -20.63 3.29 11.33
CA ILE A 65 -19.67 3.80 10.36
C ILE A 65 -18.71 2.72 9.83
N SER A 66 -18.40 1.67 10.60
CA SER A 66 -17.23 0.81 10.29
C SER A 66 -17.44 -0.70 10.41
N ASN A 67 -18.53 -1.16 11.03
CA ASN A 67 -18.71 -2.59 11.33
C ASN A 67 -20.05 -3.17 10.82
N CYS A 68 -21.07 -2.34 10.60
CA CYS A 68 -22.40 -2.79 10.21
C CYS A 68 -22.53 -2.90 8.68
N LEU A 69 -22.44 -4.12 8.14
CA LEU A 69 -22.66 -4.39 6.72
C LEU A 69 -24.13 -4.14 6.32
N GLU A 70 -25.08 -4.54 7.17
CA GLU A 70 -26.53 -4.43 6.93
C GLU A 70 -27.10 -3.00 7.03
N VAL A 71 -26.28 -1.98 7.29
CA VAL A 71 -26.80 -0.60 7.44
C VAL A 71 -26.92 0.10 6.10
N ASP A 72 -28.07 0.70 5.85
CA ASP A 72 -28.29 1.52 4.67
C ASP A 72 -27.27 2.67 4.57
N ARG A 73 -26.86 2.98 3.34
CA ARG A 73 -25.86 4.01 3.04
C ARG A 73 -26.27 5.40 3.55
N LEU A 74 -27.53 5.80 3.43
CA LEU A 74 -28.01 7.11 3.88
C LEU A 74 -27.98 7.21 5.42
N ILE A 75 -28.19 6.10 6.12
CA ILE A 75 -28.03 6.03 7.58
C ILE A 75 -26.55 6.20 7.95
N ARG A 76 -25.64 5.55 7.21
CA ARG A 76 -24.18 5.68 7.42
C ARG A 76 -23.73 7.13 7.20
N GLU A 77 -24.11 7.75 6.09
CA GLU A 77 -23.84 9.16 5.77
C GLU A 77 -24.41 10.12 6.85
N ALA A 78 -25.63 9.87 7.34
CA ALA A 78 -26.23 10.65 8.42
C ALA A 78 -25.43 10.56 9.73
N VAL A 79 -24.91 9.39 10.10
CA VAL A 79 -24.08 9.23 11.31
C VAL A 79 -22.69 9.85 11.12
N ILE A 80 -22.09 9.77 9.93
CA ILE A 80 -20.86 10.51 9.58
C ILE A 80 -21.05 12.02 9.81
N TYR A 81 -22.13 12.61 9.28
CA TYR A 81 -22.45 14.02 9.50
C TYR A 81 -22.65 14.38 10.98
N MET A 82 -23.27 13.50 11.78
CA MET A 82 -23.39 13.71 13.23
C MET A 82 -22.03 13.76 13.94
N VAL A 83 -21.09 12.90 13.57
CA VAL A 83 -19.73 12.88 14.15
C VAL A 83 -18.97 14.16 13.77
N GLU A 84 -18.99 14.58 12.51
CA GLU A 84 -18.37 15.84 12.08
C GLU A 84 -18.98 17.07 12.79
N ALA A 85 -20.31 17.09 12.98
CA ALA A 85 -20.98 18.19 13.65
C ALA A 85 -20.60 18.31 15.13
N HIS A 86 -20.16 17.20 15.76
CA HIS A 86 -19.53 17.24 17.08
C HIS A 86 -18.11 17.83 17.01
N GLU A 87 -17.26 17.40 16.06
CA GLU A 87 -15.91 17.97 15.87
C GLU A 87 -15.95 19.49 15.62
N ARG A 88 -16.83 19.96 14.71
CA ARG A 88 -16.94 21.38 14.36
C ARG A 88 -17.36 22.27 15.54
N LYS A 89 -18.17 21.77 16.47
CA LYS A 89 -18.57 22.52 17.69
C LYS A 89 -17.42 22.71 18.67
N THR A 90 -16.58 21.69 18.85
CA THR A 90 -15.33 21.86 19.62
C THR A 90 -14.41 22.92 19.04
N PHE A 91 -14.36 23.10 17.71
CA PHE A 91 -13.58 24.16 17.08
C PHE A 91 -14.24 25.56 17.07
N SER A 92 -15.57 25.67 17.12
CA SER A 92 -16.23 26.98 17.14
C SER A 92 -16.15 27.67 18.50
N ASP A 93 -16.24 26.90 19.58
CA ASP A 93 -16.23 27.43 20.95
C ASP A 93 -14.83 27.97 21.35
N ALA A 94 -13.77 27.45 20.71
CA ALA A 94 -12.38 27.89 20.81
C ALA A 94 -12.18 29.40 20.54
N ASN A 95 -12.92 29.94 19.55
CA ASN A 95 -12.79 31.33 19.09
C ASN A 95 -13.76 32.29 19.81
N ALA A 96 -14.70 31.78 20.62
CA ALA A 96 -15.78 32.58 21.19
C ALA A 96 -15.53 33.07 22.63
N ASN A 97 -14.64 32.42 23.38
CA ASN A 97 -14.47 32.64 24.83
C ASN A 97 -13.28 33.53 25.22
N ALA A 98 -13.05 34.61 24.46
CA ALA A 98 -12.22 35.73 24.89
C ALA A 98 -13.07 36.84 25.53
N LYS A 99 -13.67 36.57 26.71
CA LYS A 99 -14.31 37.62 27.53
C LYS A 99 -13.75 37.66 28.94
N CYS A 100 -13.18 38.82 29.25
CA CYS A 100 -12.44 39.12 30.47
C CYS A 100 -13.28 38.91 31.75
N LYS A 101 -12.65 38.32 32.76
CA LYS A 101 -12.99 38.52 34.17
C LYS A 101 -11.73 38.94 34.90
N ASN A 102 -11.77 40.12 35.54
CA ASN A 102 -10.72 40.54 36.46
C ASN A 102 -10.68 39.59 37.66
N ASN A 103 -9.47 39.23 38.09
CA ASN A 103 -9.00 39.39 39.47
C ASN A 103 -7.47 39.21 39.51
N ASP A 104 -6.84 40.04 40.34
CA ASP A 104 -5.47 40.05 40.88
C ASP A 104 -4.34 39.32 40.12
N GLN A 105 -3.31 40.09 39.76
CA GLN A 105 -2.17 39.66 38.96
C GLN A 105 -1.23 38.71 39.73
N THR A 106 -1.44 37.41 39.58
CA THR A 106 -0.40 36.39 39.83
C THR A 106 0.75 36.53 38.83
N THR A 107 1.94 36.02 39.16
CA THR A 107 2.99 35.83 38.13
C THR A 107 2.47 34.90 37.03
N LEU A 108 3.00 35.05 35.81
CA LEU A 108 2.55 34.27 34.64
C LEU A 108 2.61 32.77 34.95
N ASP A 109 3.72 32.32 35.53
CA ASP A 109 3.96 30.92 35.91
C ASP A 109 2.94 30.44 36.95
N ASN A 110 2.66 31.22 38.01
CA ASN A 110 1.63 30.88 39.00
C ASN A 110 0.22 30.80 38.39
N PHE A 111 -0.11 31.62 37.38
CA PHE A 111 -1.38 31.52 36.67
C PHE A 111 -1.46 30.20 35.87
N TYR A 112 -0.38 29.82 35.20
CA TYR A 112 -0.34 28.54 34.47
C TYR A 112 -0.30 27.33 35.42
N GLU A 113 0.42 27.38 36.53
CA GLU A 113 0.57 26.23 37.45
C GLU A 113 -0.65 25.98 38.34
N ASN A 114 -1.40 27.02 38.73
CA ASN A 114 -2.53 26.91 39.67
C ASN A 114 -3.91 26.98 39.02
N SER A 115 -4.01 27.18 37.70
CA SER A 115 -5.31 27.16 36.99
C SER A 115 -5.76 25.73 36.65
N ASP A 116 -7.04 25.44 36.92
CA ASP A 116 -7.74 24.29 36.36
C ASP A 116 -7.70 24.34 34.83
N LEU A 117 -7.44 23.21 34.17
CA LEU A 117 -7.52 23.15 32.72
C LEU A 117 -8.97 23.29 32.25
N SER A 118 -9.18 24.13 31.23
CA SER A 118 -10.45 24.09 30.50
C SER A 118 -10.67 22.70 29.91
N LYS A 119 -11.92 22.27 29.83
CA LYS A 119 -12.30 20.96 29.28
C LYS A 119 -11.76 20.76 27.86
N GLU A 120 -11.82 21.80 27.04
CA GLU A 120 -11.29 21.85 25.69
C GLU A 120 -9.77 21.65 25.68
N ARG A 121 -9.01 22.40 26.52
CA ARG A 121 -7.56 22.25 26.58
C ARG A 121 -7.14 20.88 27.11
N LYS A 122 -7.95 20.26 27.96
CA LYS A 122 -7.76 18.85 28.34
C LYS A 122 -7.98 17.92 27.14
N GLU A 123 -9.06 18.11 26.38
CA GLU A 123 -9.37 17.30 25.19
C GLU A 123 -8.30 17.42 24.08
N ASP A 124 -7.65 18.58 23.94
CA ASP A 124 -6.45 18.76 23.11
C ASP A 124 -5.29 17.87 23.55
N ILE A 125 -4.92 17.94 24.84
CA ILE A 125 -3.79 17.19 25.39
C ILE A 125 -4.09 15.69 25.35
N ASP A 126 -5.30 15.29 25.73
CA ASP A 126 -5.79 13.91 25.61
C ASP A 126 -5.71 13.43 24.15
N THR A 127 -6.08 14.25 23.16
CA THR A 127 -5.97 13.92 21.73
C THR A 127 -4.51 13.83 21.26
N ALA A 128 -3.62 14.72 21.72
CA ALA A 128 -2.19 14.67 21.39
C ALA A 128 -1.50 13.44 22.00
N LEU A 129 -1.80 13.13 23.27
CA LEU A 129 -1.36 11.92 23.96
C LEU A 129 -1.84 10.65 23.25
N THR A 130 -3.11 10.61 22.85
CA THR A 130 -3.72 9.52 22.08
C THR A 130 -2.92 9.24 20.81
N LYS A 131 -2.60 10.28 20.04
CA LYS A 131 -1.80 10.17 18.82
C LYS A 131 -0.37 9.72 19.10
N ALA A 132 0.30 10.27 20.12
CA ALA A 132 1.64 9.85 20.49
C ALA A 132 1.69 8.34 20.84
N PHE A 133 0.73 7.84 21.61
CA PHE A 133 0.69 6.41 21.97
C PHE A 133 0.42 5.48 20.79
N MET A 134 -0.26 5.96 19.74
CA MET A 134 -0.62 5.18 18.57
C MET A 134 0.45 5.27 17.48
N CYS A 135 0.87 6.48 17.14
CA CYS A 135 1.87 6.75 16.11
C CYS A 135 3.31 6.42 16.55
N CYS A 136 3.59 6.25 17.85
CA CYS A 136 4.89 5.82 18.37
C CYS A 136 4.86 4.42 19.01
N GLY A 137 3.82 3.62 18.77
CA GLY A 137 3.76 2.20 19.18
C GLY A 137 3.73 1.94 20.70
N LEU A 138 3.51 2.97 21.52
CA LEU A 138 3.71 2.88 22.97
C LEU A 138 2.76 1.86 23.63
N PRO A 139 3.27 0.95 24.47
CA PRO A 139 2.43 0.07 25.28
C PRO A 139 1.48 0.86 26.20
N TRP A 140 0.19 0.48 26.20
CA TRP A 140 -0.86 1.21 26.92
C TRP A 140 -0.59 1.42 28.42
N HIS A 141 0.16 0.51 29.07
CA HIS A 141 0.49 0.61 30.49
C HIS A 141 1.50 1.74 30.80
N LEU A 142 2.18 2.30 29.80
CA LEU A 142 3.10 3.42 30.01
C LEU A 142 2.38 4.70 30.46
N VAL A 143 1.09 4.87 30.14
CA VAL A 143 0.31 6.04 30.57
C VAL A 143 0.12 6.13 32.10
N GLU A 144 0.26 4.98 32.78
CA GLU A 144 0.18 4.85 34.25
C GLU A 144 1.57 4.68 34.88
N HIS A 145 2.66 4.76 34.10
CA HIS A 145 4.01 4.56 34.61
C HIS A 145 4.48 5.77 35.42
N PRO A 146 5.05 5.61 36.64
CA PRO A 146 5.37 6.73 37.53
C PRO A 146 6.22 7.84 36.88
N PHE A 147 7.23 7.48 36.08
CA PHE A 147 8.08 8.44 35.38
C PHE A 147 7.37 9.18 34.25
N ILE A 148 6.35 8.58 33.62
CA ILE A 148 5.50 9.27 32.63
C ILE A 148 4.53 10.21 33.33
N ILE A 149 3.95 9.78 34.45
CA ILE A 149 3.11 10.64 35.29
C ILE A 149 3.91 11.87 35.74
N GLU A 150 5.12 11.67 36.27
CA GLU A 150 5.99 12.76 36.70
C GLU A 150 6.36 13.70 35.55
N LEU A 151 6.74 13.18 34.38
CA LEU A 151 7.01 14.00 33.18
C LEU A 151 5.83 14.92 32.83
N PHE A 152 4.60 14.39 32.82
CA PHE A 152 3.41 15.21 32.54
C PHE A 152 3.06 16.16 33.69
N LYS A 153 3.40 15.85 34.95
CA LYS A 153 3.25 16.76 36.08
C LYS A 153 4.23 17.94 36.03
N GLN A 154 5.47 17.71 35.62
CA GLN A 154 6.46 18.76 35.38
C GLN A 154 6.06 19.69 34.22
N LEU A 155 5.41 19.16 33.18
CA LEU A 155 4.87 19.97 32.07
C LEU A 155 3.56 20.69 32.41
N ARG A 156 2.68 20.06 33.22
CA ARG A 156 1.40 20.64 33.66
C ARG A 156 0.88 19.93 34.93
N SER A 157 1.21 20.47 36.09
CA SER A 157 0.79 20.03 37.43
C SER A 157 -0.69 19.58 37.53
N ASN A 158 -1.62 20.40 37.03
CA ASN A 158 -3.06 20.16 37.13
C ASN A 158 -3.63 19.22 36.05
N TYR A 159 -2.83 18.82 35.05
CA TYR A 159 -3.26 17.80 34.10
C TYR A 159 -3.24 16.42 34.77
N SER A 160 -4.29 15.64 34.54
CA SER A 160 -4.41 14.27 35.03
C SER A 160 -4.55 13.35 33.83
N LEU A 161 -3.51 12.53 33.62
CA LEU A 161 -3.44 11.55 32.56
C LEU A 161 -4.66 10.60 32.58
N PRO A 162 -5.13 10.14 31.42
CA PRO A 162 -6.13 9.09 31.34
C PRO A 162 -5.54 7.77 31.85
N ASN A 163 -6.36 6.95 32.50
CA ASN A 163 -5.98 5.58 32.83
C ASN A 163 -5.91 4.71 31.56
N ARG A 164 -5.22 3.56 31.65
CA ARG A 164 -4.99 2.62 30.54
C ARG A 164 -6.28 2.21 29.84
N LYS A 165 -7.38 2.06 30.56
CA LYS A 165 -8.70 1.68 30.02
C LYS A 165 -9.35 2.85 29.26
N ALA A 166 -9.25 4.07 29.76
CA ALA A 166 -9.74 5.26 29.07
C ALA A 166 -9.01 5.45 27.73
N LEU A 167 -7.68 5.27 27.73
CA LEU A 167 -6.85 5.35 26.52
C LEU A 167 -7.18 4.24 25.52
N ALA A 168 -7.14 2.97 25.94
CA ALA A 168 -7.31 1.81 25.06
C ALA A 168 -8.76 1.58 24.58
N ASP A 169 -9.77 1.95 25.37
CA ASP A 169 -11.18 1.79 24.97
C ASP A 169 -11.73 3.08 24.37
N THR A 170 -11.77 4.16 25.15
CA THR A 170 -12.61 5.34 24.86
C THR A 170 -11.93 6.27 23.87
N MET A 171 -10.66 6.60 24.12
CA MET A 171 -9.89 7.55 23.31
C MET A 171 -9.50 6.92 21.97
N LEU A 172 -9.10 5.63 21.96
CA LEU A 172 -8.94 4.87 20.72
C LEU A 172 -10.23 4.82 19.88
N THR A 173 -11.39 4.54 20.48
CA THR A 173 -12.67 4.51 19.76
C THR A 173 -13.05 5.88 19.20
N GLN A 174 -12.77 6.97 19.93
CA GLN A 174 -12.98 8.33 19.45
C GLN A 174 -12.05 8.66 18.28
N GLU A 175 -10.75 8.37 18.38
CA GLU A 175 -9.79 8.77 17.35
C GLU A 175 -9.95 7.94 16.07
N ILE A 176 -10.26 6.64 16.15
CA ILE A 176 -10.55 5.85 14.94
C ILE A 176 -11.82 6.31 14.24
N LEU A 177 -12.83 6.78 15.00
CA LEU A 177 -14.02 7.41 14.43
C LEU A 177 -13.67 8.67 13.64
N ARG A 178 -12.84 9.55 14.22
CA ARG A 178 -12.36 10.77 13.57
C ARG A 178 -11.57 10.50 12.31
N VAL A 179 -10.77 9.42 12.29
CA VAL A 179 -9.99 9.00 11.12
C VAL A 179 -10.90 8.38 10.07
N ASN A 180 -11.75 7.42 10.42
CA ASN A 180 -12.65 6.75 9.47
C ASN A 180 -13.57 7.74 8.75
N VAL A 181 -14.15 8.72 9.44
CA VAL A 181 -14.93 9.81 8.82
C VAL A 181 -14.13 10.53 7.71
N LYS A 182 -12.85 10.80 7.94
CA LYS A 182 -11.97 11.48 6.96
C LYS A 182 -11.61 10.55 5.79
N LEU A 183 -11.40 9.26 6.05
CA LEU A 183 -11.18 8.25 5.02
C LEU A 183 -12.42 8.09 4.11
N TYR A 184 -13.63 8.09 4.68
CA TYR A 184 -14.88 8.07 3.91
C TYR A 184 -14.99 9.27 2.96
N ARG A 185 -14.70 10.50 3.43
CA ARG A 185 -14.74 11.69 2.58
C ARG A 185 -13.74 11.63 1.42
N LEU A 186 -12.51 11.15 1.67
CA LEU A 186 -11.53 10.94 0.61
C LEU A 186 -12.03 9.93 -0.45
N LEU A 187 -12.70 8.86 -0.02
CA LEU A 187 -13.27 7.87 -0.93
C LEU A 187 -14.55 8.33 -1.63
N GLU A 188 -15.30 9.29 -1.09
CA GLU A 188 -16.47 9.90 -1.76
C GLU A 188 -16.06 10.69 -3.00
N GLU A 189 -14.96 11.45 -2.93
CA GLU A 189 -14.45 12.32 -3.99
C GLU A 189 -13.66 11.55 -5.08
N GLU A 190 -13.01 10.44 -4.73
CA GLU A 190 -12.15 9.67 -5.63
C GLU A 190 -12.89 8.60 -6.46
N ASN A 191 -12.33 8.26 -7.63
CA ASN A 191 -12.80 7.19 -8.51
C ASN A 191 -11.58 6.46 -9.11
N ASN A 192 -11.82 5.36 -9.83
CA ASN A 192 -10.78 4.49 -10.38
C ASN A 192 -9.83 3.90 -9.31
N LEU A 193 -10.39 3.54 -8.16
CA LEU A 193 -9.69 2.94 -7.02
C LEU A 193 -9.09 1.57 -7.40
N THR A 194 -7.95 1.20 -6.81
CA THR A 194 -7.46 -0.19 -6.85
C THR A 194 -7.55 -0.84 -5.48
N LEU A 195 -8.17 -2.01 -5.38
CA LEU A 195 -8.18 -2.79 -4.15
C LEU A 195 -6.96 -3.70 -4.10
N ALA A 196 -6.17 -3.60 -3.04
CA ALA A 196 -5.13 -4.56 -2.68
C ALA A 196 -5.55 -5.36 -1.43
N LEU A 197 -5.11 -6.62 -1.37
CA LEU A 197 -5.27 -7.46 -0.18
C LEU A 197 -4.10 -8.43 -0.05
N ASP A 198 -3.79 -8.79 1.19
CA ASP A 198 -2.73 -9.73 1.54
C ASP A 198 -3.04 -10.43 2.88
N GLY A 199 -2.37 -11.55 3.15
CA GLY A 199 -2.58 -12.40 4.32
C GLY A 199 -1.30 -12.59 5.15
N TRP A 200 -1.37 -12.31 6.45
CA TRP A 200 -0.26 -12.41 7.38
C TRP A 200 -0.59 -13.31 8.57
N THR A 201 0.40 -14.11 9.01
CA THR A 201 0.29 -14.88 10.25
C THR A 201 0.93 -14.09 11.38
N SER A 202 0.10 -13.64 12.33
CA SER A 202 0.58 -12.85 13.47
C SER A 202 1.46 -13.68 14.42
N PRO A 203 2.29 -13.03 15.27
CA PRO A 203 3.02 -13.70 16.37
C PRO A 203 2.15 -14.48 17.36
N SER A 204 0.83 -14.28 17.32
CA SER A 204 -0.16 -15.02 18.13
C SER A 204 -0.75 -16.25 17.43
N GLY A 205 -0.27 -16.59 16.22
CA GLY A 205 -0.76 -17.70 15.40
C GLY A 205 -2.04 -17.40 14.61
N LYS A 206 -2.64 -16.21 14.76
CA LYS A 206 -3.82 -15.80 13.99
C LYS A 206 -3.47 -15.50 12.53
N SER A 207 -4.31 -15.96 11.60
CA SER A 207 -4.30 -15.53 10.20
C SER A 207 -5.14 -14.27 10.03
N LEU A 208 -4.47 -13.16 9.76
CA LEU A 208 -5.07 -11.85 9.56
C LEU A 208 -4.94 -11.45 8.09
N TRP A 209 -5.98 -10.83 7.54
CA TRP A 209 -6.01 -10.37 6.16
C TRP A 209 -6.33 -8.88 6.11
N ASN A 210 -5.50 -8.10 5.42
CA ASN A 210 -5.73 -6.67 5.25
C ASN A 210 -6.36 -6.38 3.89
N PHE A 211 -7.06 -5.26 3.84
CA PHE A 211 -7.65 -4.71 2.63
C PHE A 211 -7.20 -3.26 2.56
N VAL A 212 -6.47 -2.91 1.49
CA VAL A 212 -5.90 -1.58 1.27
C VAL A 212 -6.48 -1.01 -0.02
N ILE A 213 -6.94 0.23 0.02
CA ILE A 213 -7.47 0.94 -1.15
C ILE A 213 -6.43 1.94 -1.61
N HIS A 214 -6.03 1.79 -2.86
CA HIS A 214 -5.15 2.70 -3.58
C HIS A 214 -5.95 3.80 -4.26
N LEU A 215 -5.52 5.04 -4.08
CA LEU A 215 -6.08 6.24 -4.71
C LEU A 215 -5.22 6.65 -5.90
N SER A 216 -5.86 7.27 -6.90
CA SER A 216 -5.21 7.73 -8.14
C SER A 216 -4.10 8.78 -7.93
N ASN A 217 -4.08 9.41 -6.75
CA ASN A 217 -3.08 10.39 -6.30
C ASN A 217 -1.87 9.76 -5.57
N GLY A 218 -1.83 8.43 -5.45
CA GLY A 218 -0.75 7.68 -4.81
C GLY A 218 -0.83 7.62 -3.28
N TRP A 219 -2.02 7.77 -2.71
CA TRP A 219 -2.30 7.50 -1.30
C TRP A 219 -2.86 6.09 -1.10
N ASP A 220 -2.47 5.45 0.00
CA ASP A 220 -2.93 4.14 0.41
C ASP A 220 -3.81 4.25 1.67
N ILE A 221 -5.04 3.77 1.60
CA ILE A 221 -5.97 3.71 2.74
C ILE A 221 -6.06 2.26 3.23
N LEU A 222 -5.60 1.98 4.45
CA LEU A 222 -5.93 0.74 5.14
C LEU A 222 -7.43 0.73 5.43
N TRP A 223 -8.19 -0.10 4.71
CA TRP A 223 -9.64 -0.18 4.82
C TRP A 223 -10.11 -1.09 5.94
N LYS A 224 -9.48 -2.26 6.11
CA LYS A 224 -9.89 -3.28 7.09
C LYS A 224 -8.77 -4.25 7.39
N ILE A 225 -8.76 -4.83 8.60
CA ILE A 225 -8.02 -6.04 8.95
C ILE A 225 -9.03 -7.05 9.49
N SER A 226 -9.16 -8.19 8.81
CA SER A 226 -10.09 -9.25 9.19
C SER A 226 -9.33 -10.46 9.75
N ASP A 227 -9.89 -11.10 10.77
CA ASP A 227 -9.35 -12.34 11.34
C ASP A 227 -10.03 -13.53 10.66
N PHE A 228 -9.27 -14.27 9.84
CA PHE A 228 -9.74 -15.45 9.12
C PHE A 228 -9.13 -16.75 9.67
N SER A 229 -8.70 -16.76 10.94
CA SER A 229 -8.06 -17.92 11.58
C SER A 229 -8.95 -19.17 11.66
N ASN A 230 -10.28 -19.00 11.61
CA ASN A 230 -11.26 -20.10 11.65
C ASN A 230 -11.81 -20.47 10.25
N GLU A 231 -11.32 -19.82 9.19
CA GLU A 231 -11.87 -19.96 7.84
C GLU A 231 -10.86 -20.62 6.90
N SER A 232 -11.36 -21.44 5.97
CA SER A 232 -10.54 -21.93 4.87
C SER A 232 -10.42 -20.82 3.82
N HIS A 233 -9.20 -20.31 3.57
CA HIS A 233 -8.91 -19.21 2.62
C HIS A 233 -9.04 -19.64 1.15
N THR A 234 -10.14 -20.28 0.80
CA THR A 234 -10.49 -20.70 -0.56
C THR A 234 -10.73 -19.50 -1.46
N ALA A 235 -10.57 -19.70 -2.77
CA ALA A 235 -10.86 -18.68 -3.78
C ALA A 235 -12.28 -18.11 -3.66
N VAL A 236 -13.27 -18.95 -3.34
CA VAL A 236 -14.68 -18.55 -3.18
C VAL A 236 -14.88 -17.68 -1.94
N PHE A 237 -14.31 -18.08 -0.80
CA PHE A 237 -14.37 -17.29 0.43
C PHE A 237 -13.71 -15.92 0.25
N LEU A 238 -12.48 -15.88 -0.29
CA LEU A 238 -11.77 -14.63 -0.54
C LEU A 238 -12.53 -13.73 -1.54
N ALA A 239 -13.12 -14.29 -2.60
CA ALA A 239 -13.96 -13.54 -3.52
C ALA A 239 -15.24 -12.98 -2.85
N GLN A 240 -15.85 -13.68 -1.90
CA GLN A 240 -16.96 -13.14 -1.10
C GLN A 240 -16.49 -11.95 -0.24
N GLN A 241 -15.36 -12.07 0.46
CA GLN A 241 -14.82 -10.99 1.29
C GLN A 241 -14.43 -9.76 0.46
N ILE A 242 -13.81 -9.96 -0.71
CA ILE A 242 -13.55 -8.89 -1.68
C ILE A 242 -14.85 -8.22 -2.12
N GLN A 243 -15.86 -8.99 -2.52
CA GLN A 243 -17.14 -8.44 -2.99
C GLN A 243 -17.82 -7.57 -1.94
N LEU A 244 -17.82 -7.98 -0.66
CA LEU A 244 -18.35 -7.16 0.44
C LEU A 244 -17.66 -5.79 0.55
N ILE A 245 -16.33 -5.71 0.37
CA ILE A 245 -15.60 -4.44 0.38
C ILE A 245 -15.91 -3.58 -0.85
N LEU A 246 -16.02 -4.20 -2.03
CA LEU A 246 -16.41 -3.50 -3.26
C LEU A 246 -17.82 -2.91 -3.14
N GLU A 247 -18.78 -3.67 -2.60
CA GLU A 247 -20.18 -3.25 -2.38
C GLU A 247 -20.29 -2.16 -1.31
N GLU A 248 -19.53 -2.26 -0.22
CA GLU A 248 -19.52 -1.29 0.89
C GLU A 248 -19.15 0.13 0.44
N ILE A 249 -18.25 0.27 -0.54
CA ILE A 249 -17.76 1.57 -1.04
C ILE A 249 -18.50 2.00 -2.31
N SER A 250 -18.66 1.06 -3.25
CA SER A 250 -19.37 1.10 -4.55
C SER A 250 -18.49 0.41 -5.60
N ILE A 251 -18.98 -0.71 -6.14
CA ILE A 251 -18.31 -1.50 -7.18
C ILE A 251 -17.90 -0.64 -8.40
N GLN A 252 -18.67 0.41 -8.71
CA GLN A 252 -18.44 1.29 -9.86
C GLN A 252 -17.23 2.23 -9.66
N LYS A 253 -16.74 2.42 -8.42
CA LYS A 253 -15.56 3.26 -8.14
C LYS A 253 -14.23 2.54 -8.40
N PHE A 254 -14.21 1.22 -8.53
CA PHE A 254 -12.97 0.45 -8.67
C PHE A 254 -12.55 0.29 -10.14
N ALA A 255 -11.29 0.64 -10.43
CA ALA A 255 -10.67 0.37 -11.72
C ALA A 255 -9.97 -0.99 -11.79
N GLY A 256 -9.51 -1.53 -10.66
CA GLY A 256 -8.79 -2.81 -10.62
C GLY A 256 -8.68 -3.44 -9.23
N ILE A 257 -8.18 -4.66 -9.21
CA ILE A 257 -7.83 -5.42 -8.01
C ILE A 257 -6.43 -6.02 -8.18
N VAL A 258 -5.58 -5.90 -7.15
CA VAL A 258 -4.21 -6.42 -7.15
C VAL A 258 -3.95 -7.34 -5.95
N THR A 259 -3.33 -8.48 -6.20
CA THR A 259 -2.79 -9.36 -5.15
C THR A 259 -1.43 -9.91 -5.58
N ASP A 260 -0.77 -10.63 -4.68
CA ASP A 260 0.38 -11.47 -4.99
C ASP A 260 0.04 -12.63 -5.96
N ALA A 261 0.99 -13.55 -6.13
CA ALA A 261 0.84 -14.72 -6.99
C ALA A 261 0.19 -15.95 -6.33
N GLY A 262 -0.33 -15.85 -5.08
CA GLY A 262 -0.96 -16.97 -4.38
C GLY A 262 -2.12 -17.56 -5.18
N SER A 263 -2.19 -18.89 -5.29
CA SER A 263 -3.18 -19.60 -6.12
C SER A 263 -4.63 -19.26 -5.73
N ASN A 264 -4.91 -19.18 -4.43
CA ASN A 264 -6.23 -18.89 -3.90
C ASN A 264 -6.67 -17.45 -4.20
N VAL A 265 -5.79 -16.46 -4.03
CA VAL A 265 -6.09 -15.06 -4.34
C VAL A 265 -6.14 -14.78 -5.84
N HIS A 266 -5.30 -15.44 -6.65
CA HIS A 266 -5.40 -15.37 -8.11
C HIS A 266 -6.77 -15.88 -8.58
N SER A 267 -7.20 -17.05 -8.09
CA SER A 267 -8.52 -17.60 -8.41
C SER A 267 -9.66 -16.70 -7.89
N ALA A 268 -9.49 -16.07 -6.72
CA ALA A 268 -10.45 -15.09 -6.19
C ALA A 268 -10.57 -13.85 -7.09
N ARG A 269 -9.45 -13.29 -7.57
CA ARG A 269 -9.45 -12.20 -8.56
C ARG A 269 -10.15 -12.59 -9.85
N ASN A 270 -9.89 -13.80 -10.36
CA ASN A 270 -10.56 -14.30 -11.57
C ASN A 270 -12.09 -14.37 -11.40
N LEU A 271 -12.58 -14.81 -10.23
CA LEU A 271 -14.01 -14.79 -9.90
C LEU A 271 -14.58 -13.37 -9.83
N ILE A 272 -13.82 -12.42 -9.28
CA ILE A 272 -14.23 -11.01 -9.16
C ILE A 272 -14.31 -10.33 -10.51
N SER A 273 -13.27 -10.39 -11.34
CA SER A 273 -13.29 -9.80 -12.69
C SER A 273 -14.24 -10.53 -13.64
N GLY A 274 -14.57 -11.81 -13.40
CA GLY A 274 -15.65 -12.50 -14.09
C GLY A 274 -17.04 -11.92 -13.75
N ARG A 275 -17.29 -11.56 -12.48
CA ARG A 275 -18.55 -10.91 -12.04
C ARG A 275 -18.61 -9.43 -12.42
N PHE A 276 -17.47 -8.74 -12.38
CA PHE A 276 -17.34 -7.30 -12.56
C PHE A 276 -16.25 -7.01 -13.60
N PRO A 277 -16.52 -7.20 -14.92
CA PRO A 277 -15.50 -7.11 -15.96
C PRO A 277 -14.80 -5.76 -16.07
N HIS A 278 -15.39 -4.68 -15.57
CA HIS A 278 -14.75 -3.36 -15.53
C HIS A 278 -13.65 -3.25 -14.47
N ILE A 279 -13.53 -4.20 -13.53
CA ILE A 279 -12.44 -4.26 -12.55
C ILE A 279 -11.30 -5.09 -13.15
N LEU A 280 -10.21 -4.42 -13.52
CA LEU A 280 -9.03 -5.05 -14.10
C LEU A 280 -8.37 -6.02 -13.11
N ASN A 281 -7.97 -7.19 -13.61
CA ASN A 281 -7.37 -8.27 -12.83
C ASN A 281 -5.85 -8.13 -12.81
N ILE A 282 -5.32 -7.41 -11.82
CA ILE A 282 -3.90 -7.03 -11.78
C ILE A 282 -3.13 -8.04 -10.92
N ARG A 283 -1.97 -8.48 -11.42
CA ARG A 283 -1.03 -9.31 -10.65
C ARG A 283 0.12 -8.43 -10.17
N CYS A 284 0.47 -8.52 -8.88
CA CYS A 284 1.53 -7.71 -8.30
C CYS A 284 2.85 -7.92 -9.06
N VAL A 285 3.34 -6.84 -9.67
CA VAL A 285 4.58 -6.86 -10.48
C VAL A 285 5.84 -6.99 -9.62
N ALA A 286 5.88 -6.35 -8.44
CA ALA A 286 7.03 -6.46 -7.53
C ALA A 286 7.25 -7.92 -7.11
N HIS A 287 6.16 -8.65 -6.85
CA HIS A 287 6.21 -10.10 -6.63
C HIS A 287 6.69 -10.89 -7.87
N SER A 288 6.44 -10.42 -9.10
CA SER A 288 7.02 -11.02 -10.32
C SER A 288 8.54 -10.97 -10.30
N LEU A 289 9.08 -9.77 -10.07
CA LEU A 289 10.52 -9.52 -10.09
C LEU A 289 11.22 -10.28 -8.97
N ASN A 290 10.60 -10.34 -7.79
CA ASN A 290 11.02 -11.21 -6.68
C ASN A 290 11.08 -12.69 -7.10
N LEU A 291 10.10 -13.19 -7.86
CA LEU A 291 10.15 -14.56 -8.41
C LEU A 291 11.24 -14.73 -9.47
N ILE A 292 11.49 -13.73 -10.34
CA ILE A 292 12.64 -13.76 -11.27
C ILE A 292 13.96 -13.87 -10.48
N THR A 293 14.16 -13.05 -9.44
CA THR A 293 15.34 -13.17 -8.55
C THR A 293 15.43 -14.58 -7.96
N LYS A 294 14.32 -15.12 -7.43
CA LYS A 294 14.27 -16.47 -6.87
C LYS A 294 14.65 -17.55 -7.87
N ASP A 295 14.28 -17.41 -9.13
CA ASP A 295 14.62 -18.37 -10.18
C ASP A 295 16.09 -18.22 -10.63
N LEU A 296 16.59 -16.98 -10.77
CA LEU A 296 17.99 -16.68 -11.09
C LEU A 296 18.97 -17.28 -10.07
N ILE A 297 18.69 -17.14 -8.77
CA ILE A 297 19.61 -17.63 -7.72
C ILE A 297 19.67 -19.16 -7.59
N LYS A 298 18.78 -19.91 -8.26
CA LYS A 298 18.85 -21.39 -8.28
C LYS A 298 20.06 -21.89 -9.07
N HIS A 299 20.51 -21.14 -10.07
CA HIS A 299 21.63 -21.52 -10.92
C HIS A 299 22.90 -21.71 -10.09
N THR A 300 23.68 -22.76 -10.40
CA THR A 300 24.83 -23.21 -9.63
C THR A 300 25.85 -22.09 -9.35
N PHE A 301 26.16 -21.27 -10.36
CA PHE A 301 26.96 -20.04 -10.24
C PHE A 301 26.47 -19.11 -9.11
N ALA A 302 25.22 -18.64 -9.21
CA ALA A 302 24.64 -17.69 -8.25
C ALA A 302 24.50 -18.29 -6.85
N LYS A 303 24.02 -19.53 -6.76
CA LYS A 303 23.82 -20.28 -5.51
C LYS A 303 25.12 -20.41 -4.71
N LYS A 304 26.21 -20.80 -5.37
CA LYS A 304 27.56 -20.96 -4.80
C LYS A 304 28.09 -19.63 -4.22
N ILE A 305 27.95 -18.53 -4.97
CA ILE A 305 28.36 -17.19 -4.53
C ILE A 305 27.55 -16.77 -3.30
N ILE A 306 26.22 -16.91 -3.35
CA ILE A 306 25.32 -16.54 -2.25
C ILE A 306 25.61 -17.35 -0.98
N GLN A 307 25.90 -18.64 -1.09
CA GLN A 307 26.32 -19.48 0.04
C GLN A 307 27.62 -18.97 0.69
N TRP A 308 28.66 -18.70 -0.10
CA TRP A 308 29.93 -18.17 0.41
C TRP A 308 29.77 -16.79 1.06
N CYS A 309 28.97 -15.91 0.44
CA CYS A 309 28.60 -14.62 1.01
C CYS A 309 27.87 -14.79 2.37
N THR A 310 26.95 -15.74 2.46
CA THR A 310 26.19 -16.02 3.69
C THR A 310 27.12 -16.50 4.81
N VAL A 311 28.11 -17.37 4.52
CA VAL A 311 29.12 -17.81 5.50
C VAL A 311 29.89 -16.61 6.08
N ILE A 312 30.40 -15.71 5.20
CA ILE A 312 31.13 -14.51 5.62
C ILE A 312 30.26 -13.60 6.50
N VAL A 313 29.05 -13.26 6.04
CA VAL A 313 28.15 -12.34 6.77
C VAL A 313 27.74 -12.92 8.12
N THR A 314 27.42 -14.20 8.17
CA THR A 314 26.98 -14.88 9.40
C THR A 314 28.09 -14.89 10.44
N TYR A 315 29.32 -15.23 10.04
CA TYR A 315 30.48 -15.20 10.93
C TYR A 315 30.73 -13.79 11.50
N PHE A 316 30.79 -12.77 10.64
CA PHE A 316 31.08 -11.39 11.05
C PHE A 316 29.95 -10.73 11.84
N LYS A 317 28.68 -11.13 11.64
CA LYS A 317 27.56 -10.58 12.45
C LYS A 317 27.46 -11.22 13.83
N LYS A 318 27.68 -12.54 13.96
CA LYS A 318 27.56 -13.26 15.23
C LYS A 318 28.81 -13.12 16.12
N SER A 319 29.99 -12.95 15.52
CA SER A 319 31.26 -12.88 16.27
C SER A 319 31.61 -11.43 16.67
N HIS A 320 31.40 -11.06 17.95
CA HIS A 320 31.62 -9.69 18.45
C HIS A 320 32.98 -9.07 18.09
N ARG A 321 34.10 -9.81 18.26
CA ARG A 321 35.45 -9.28 17.97
C ARG A 321 35.69 -9.07 16.46
N PRO A 322 35.46 -10.06 15.58
CA PRO A 322 35.46 -9.84 14.13
C PRO A 322 34.57 -8.69 13.66
N LYS A 323 33.37 -8.53 14.24
CA LYS A 323 32.46 -7.43 13.94
C LYS A 323 33.10 -6.07 14.21
N GLU A 324 33.60 -5.86 15.43
CA GLU A 324 34.24 -4.62 15.87
C GLU A 324 35.48 -4.26 15.02
N LEU A 325 36.31 -5.26 14.68
CA LEU A 325 37.47 -5.08 13.81
C LEU A 325 37.06 -4.61 12.40
N LEU A 326 35.99 -5.19 11.85
CA LEU A 326 35.48 -4.80 10.54
C LEU A 326 34.85 -3.39 10.57
N GLU A 327 34.06 -3.06 11.60
CA GLU A 327 33.46 -1.74 11.77
C GLU A 327 34.55 -0.65 11.97
N SER A 328 35.60 -0.95 12.73
CA SER A 328 36.79 -0.09 12.88
C SER A 328 37.49 0.16 11.54
N LYS A 329 37.75 -0.88 10.73
CA LYS A 329 38.39 -0.74 9.40
C LYS A 329 37.51 -0.01 8.39
N ILE A 330 36.18 -0.14 8.47
CA ILE A 330 35.22 0.63 7.67
C ILE A 330 35.32 2.12 7.97
N LEU A 331 35.42 2.48 9.26
CA LEU A 331 35.55 3.86 9.71
C LEU A 331 36.91 4.45 9.35
N GLU A 332 38.01 3.70 9.56
CA GLU A 332 39.38 4.06 9.14
C GLU A 332 39.42 4.47 7.66
N LYS A 333 38.82 3.64 6.79
CA LYS A 333 38.81 3.83 5.34
C LYS A 333 37.65 4.68 4.82
N LYS A 334 36.80 5.18 5.72
CA LYS A 334 35.65 6.06 5.42
C LYS A 334 34.69 5.49 4.36
N ILE A 335 34.49 4.16 4.38
CA ILE A 335 33.65 3.48 3.39
C ILE A 335 32.17 3.79 3.68
N LYS A 336 31.51 4.46 2.74
CA LYS A 336 30.07 4.77 2.82
C LYS A 336 29.22 3.50 2.67
N GLY A 337 28.01 3.49 3.23
CA GLY A 337 27.05 2.37 3.14
C GLY A 337 27.07 1.38 4.31
N GLY A 338 27.94 1.59 5.31
CA GLY A 338 27.98 0.77 6.53
C GLY A 338 28.52 -0.65 6.32
N GLY A 339 28.31 -1.50 7.34
CA GLY A 339 28.79 -2.88 7.39
C GLY A 339 28.08 -3.87 6.46
N LEU A 340 28.37 -5.15 6.70
CA LEU A 340 27.81 -6.29 5.98
C LEU A 340 26.28 -6.39 6.13
N LYS A 341 25.60 -6.77 5.05
CA LYS A 341 24.14 -6.92 5.00
C LYS A 341 23.75 -8.40 4.92
N THR A 342 22.72 -8.79 5.67
CA THR A 342 22.17 -10.16 5.67
C THR A 342 21.23 -10.32 4.48
N TYR A 343 21.35 -11.46 3.78
CA TYR A 343 20.32 -11.91 2.86
C TYR A 343 19.21 -12.63 3.62
N LEU A 344 17.95 -12.25 3.35
CA LEU A 344 16.76 -12.93 3.85
C LEU A 344 16.00 -13.52 2.66
N ASP A 345 15.76 -14.83 2.67
CA ASP A 345 15.02 -15.57 1.63
C ASP A 345 13.62 -14.98 1.34
N THR A 346 13.03 -14.26 2.30
CA THR A 346 11.72 -13.60 2.17
C THR A 346 11.79 -12.19 1.57
N ARG A 347 12.97 -11.55 1.53
CA ARG A 347 13.15 -10.14 1.10
C ARG A 347 14.24 -10.05 0.01
N TRP A 348 13.88 -10.40 -1.23
CA TRP A 348 14.80 -10.63 -2.36
C TRP A 348 15.75 -9.47 -2.71
N THR A 349 15.36 -8.21 -2.45
CA THR A 349 16.25 -7.05 -2.60
C THR A 349 17.52 -7.14 -1.74
N THR A 350 17.47 -7.88 -0.63
CA THR A 350 18.61 -8.12 0.27
C THR A 350 19.72 -9.00 -0.35
N VAL A 351 19.45 -9.76 -1.41
CA VAL A 351 20.50 -10.47 -2.18
C VAL A 351 21.52 -9.47 -2.71
N TYR A 352 21.03 -8.43 -3.39
CA TYR A 352 21.89 -7.36 -3.92
C TYR A 352 22.60 -6.62 -2.79
N GLU A 353 21.91 -6.26 -1.70
CA GLU A 353 22.52 -5.56 -0.57
C GLU A 353 23.65 -6.37 0.06
N MET A 354 23.50 -7.69 0.19
CA MET A 354 24.56 -8.59 0.66
C MET A 354 25.76 -8.57 -0.28
N LEU A 355 25.57 -8.87 -1.57
CA LEU A 355 26.63 -8.92 -2.58
C LEU A 355 27.37 -7.58 -2.70
N ASN A 356 26.63 -6.48 -2.78
CA ASN A 356 27.14 -5.12 -2.80
C ASN A 356 27.90 -4.78 -1.50
N SER A 357 27.44 -5.24 -0.34
CA SER A 357 28.18 -5.03 0.92
C SER A 357 29.51 -5.78 0.96
N ILE A 358 29.59 -6.99 0.40
CA ILE A 358 30.84 -7.77 0.36
C ILE A 358 31.82 -7.19 -0.66
N SER A 359 31.37 -6.89 -1.88
CA SER A 359 32.20 -6.24 -2.92
C SER A 359 32.77 -4.91 -2.43
N ARG A 360 31.93 -4.04 -1.84
CA ARG A 360 32.34 -2.75 -1.28
C ARG A 360 33.29 -2.85 -0.09
N LEU A 361 33.27 -3.98 0.63
CA LEU A 361 34.10 -4.23 1.82
C LEU A 361 35.29 -5.16 1.55
N GLU A 362 35.55 -5.55 0.29
CA GLU A 362 36.63 -6.47 -0.11
C GLU A 362 37.97 -6.15 0.59
N LEU A 363 38.40 -4.89 0.50
CA LEU A 363 39.69 -4.46 1.01
C LEU A 363 39.74 -4.46 2.55
N CYS A 364 38.64 -4.10 3.23
CA CYS A 364 38.51 -4.24 4.68
C CYS A 364 38.52 -5.71 5.11
N LEU A 365 37.79 -6.58 4.41
CA LEU A 365 37.71 -8.01 4.71
C LEU A 365 39.09 -8.68 4.57
N LYS A 366 39.83 -8.39 3.50
CA LYS A 366 41.20 -8.87 3.28
C LYS A 366 42.16 -8.39 4.36
N GLU A 367 42.15 -7.10 4.72
CA GLU A 367 43.00 -6.57 5.79
C GLU A 367 42.66 -7.19 7.15
N VAL A 368 41.38 -7.21 7.56
CA VAL A 368 40.97 -7.79 8.85
C VAL A 368 41.41 -9.24 8.99
N ILE A 369 41.26 -10.05 7.95
CA ILE A 369 41.64 -11.48 7.97
C ILE A 369 43.15 -11.68 8.02
N ASN A 370 43.91 -10.89 7.27
CA ASN A 370 45.36 -11.05 7.17
C ASN A 370 46.11 -10.43 8.37
N GLU A 371 45.65 -9.29 8.88
CA GLU A 371 46.22 -8.61 10.06
C GLU A 371 45.83 -9.30 11.38
N ASN A 372 44.65 -9.94 11.44
CA ASN A 372 44.09 -10.51 12.68
C ASN A 372 43.82 -12.02 12.58
N SER A 373 44.68 -12.76 11.89
CA SER A 373 44.54 -14.21 11.63
C SER A 373 44.37 -15.10 12.88
N ASN A 374 44.81 -14.62 14.04
CA ASN A 374 44.63 -15.25 15.37
C ASN A 374 43.25 -14.98 16.01
N ILE A 375 42.57 -13.89 15.60
CA ILE A 375 41.23 -13.51 16.09
C ILE A 375 40.15 -14.02 15.12
N ILE A 376 40.46 -14.06 13.82
CA ILE A 376 39.60 -14.70 12.83
C ILE A 376 39.83 -16.21 12.89
N THR A 377 39.01 -16.94 13.65
CA THR A 377 39.20 -18.38 13.85
C THR A 377 38.60 -19.24 12.75
N SER A 378 37.59 -18.74 12.02
CA SER A 378 36.93 -19.52 10.95
C SER A 378 37.87 -19.77 9.78
N GLU A 379 38.15 -21.05 9.51
CA GLU A 379 38.92 -21.48 8.35
C GLU A 379 38.07 -21.44 7.08
N ALA A 380 36.74 -21.58 7.22
CA ALA A 380 35.80 -21.40 6.13
C ALA A 380 35.90 -19.98 5.53
N VAL A 381 35.86 -18.95 6.37
CA VAL A 381 35.95 -17.54 5.96
C VAL A 381 37.32 -17.21 5.35
N LYS A 382 38.41 -17.72 5.95
CA LYS A 382 39.78 -17.62 5.40
C LYS A 382 39.88 -18.25 4.02
N THR A 383 39.33 -19.45 3.85
CA THR A 383 39.32 -20.19 2.57
C THR A 383 38.60 -19.40 1.48
N ILE A 384 37.43 -18.83 1.77
CA ILE A 384 36.68 -18.04 0.78
C ILE A 384 37.48 -16.81 0.35
N ILE A 385 37.93 -15.98 1.31
CA ILE A 385 38.45 -14.64 0.98
C ILE A 385 39.88 -14.66 0.44
N ASN A 386 40.72 -15.60 0.88
CA ASN A 386 42.12 -15.67 0.44
C ASN A 386 42.40 -16.71 -0.65
N TRP A 387 41.59 -17.78 -0.76
CA TRP A 387 41.94 -18.95 -1.59
C TRP A 387 40.93 -19.28 -2.71
N LYS A 388 39.70 -18.76 -2.69
CA LYS A 388 38.78 -18.89 -3.83
C LYS A 388 39.12 -17.82 -4.89
N CYS A 389 39.89 -18.23 -5.89
CA CYS A 389 40.15 -17.41 -7.08
C CYS A 389 38.81 -16.94 -7.71
N GLY A 390 38.78 -15.71 -8.20
CA GLY A 390 37.59 -15.10 -8.83
C GLY A 390 36.56 -14.53 -7.85
N PHE A 391 36.47 -14.99 -6.60
CA PHE A 391 35.33 -14.74 -5.70
C PHE A 391 34.77 -13.30 -5.69
N PHE A 392 35.61 -12.28 -5.50
CA PHE A 392 35.15 -10.88 -5.48
C PHE A 392 34.70 -10.35 -6.86
N SER A 393 35.26 -10.88 -7.96
CA SER A 393 34.78 -10.63 -9.33
C SER A 393 33.42 -11.27 -9.53
N ASP A 394 33.27 -12.55 -9.17
CA ASP A 394 32.00 -13.29 -9.27
C ASP A 394 30.88 -12.58 -8.47
N VAL A 395 31.19 -12.10 -7.26
CA VAL A 395 30.28 -11.30 -6.42
C VAL A 395 29.90 -9.98 -7.11
N TYR A 396 30.86 -9.29 -7.73
CA TYR A 396 30.63 -8.04 -8.45
C TYR A 396 29.79 -8.24 -9.72
N GLU A 397 30.07 -9.28 -10.51
CA GLU A 397 29.30 -9.67 -11.69
C GLU A 397 27.85 -10.03 -11.32
N LEU A 398 27.65 -10.87 -10.31
CA LEU A 398 26.32 -11.21 -9.82
C LEU A 398 25.60 -9.97 -9.23
N ALA A 399 26.31 -9.08 -8.53
CA ALA A 399 25.74 -7.82 -8.03
C ALA A 399 25.27 -6.92 -9.17
N ASN A 400 26.00 -6.86 -10.29
CA ASN A 400 25.61 -6.07 -11.47
C ASN A 400 24.36 -6.62 -12.16
N VAL A 401 24.17 -7.95 -12.17
CA VAL A 401 22.94 -8.57 -12.70
C VAL A 401 21.75 -8.37 -11.74
N MET A 402 21.99 -8.43 -10.43
CA MET A 402 20.94 -8.25 -9.41
C MET A 402 20.54 -6.78 -9.22
N LYS A 403 21.43 -5.81 -9.50
CA LYS A 403 21.19 -4.39 -9.26
C LYS A 403 19.98 -3.84 -10.02
N PRO A 404 19.84 -4.03 -11.36
CA PRO A 404 18.64 -3.59 -12.07
C PRO A 404 17.37 -4.16 -11.47
N ILE A 405 17.36 -5.44 -11.07
CA ILE A 405 16.18 -6.08 -10.46
C ILE A 405 15.83 -5.41 -9.13
N ARG A 406 16.81 -5.20 -8.24
CA ARG A 406 16.63 -4.53 -6.95
C ARG A 406 16.14 -3.09 -7.10
N ASP A 407 16.75 -2.31 -7.99
CA ASP A 407 16.36 -0.91 -8.24
C ASP A 407 14.94 -0.85 -8.84
N THR A 408 14.59 -1.83 -9.67
CA THR A 408 13.26 -1.96 -10.28
C THR A 408 12.19 -2.35 -9.25
N ILE A 409 12.44 -3.32 -8.37
CA ILE A 409 11.51 -3.70 -7.29
C ILE A 409 11.18 -2.48 -6.43
N LEU A 410 12.20 -1.76 -5.94
CA LEU A 410 12.02 -0.57 -5.11
C LEU A 410 11.26 0.55 -5.83
N SER A 411 11.45 0.68 -7.15
CA SER A 411 10.69 1.63 -7.98
C SER A 411 9.22 1.23 -8.12
N LEU A 412 8.90 -0.06 -8.21
CA LEU A 412 7.54 -0.60 -8.40
C LEU A 412 6.75 -0.84 -7.11
N GLU A 413 7.39 -0.77 -5.95
CA GLU A 413 6.73 -0.79 -4.63
C GLU A 413 6.31 0.62 -4.15
N SER A 414 6.69 1.65 -4.92
CA SER A 414 6.31 3.04 -4.72
C SER A 414 4.81 3.24 -4.93
N SER A 415 4.14 3.97 -4.02
CA SER A 415 2.71 4.30 -4.15
C SER A 415 2.37 5.18 -5.37
N LYS A 416 3.35 5.54 -6.21
CA LYS A 416 3.16 6.28 -7.46
C LYS A 416 3.34 5.42 -8.73
N SER A 417 3.68 4.14 -8.59
CA SER A 417 3.89 3.26 -9.74
C SER A 417 2.58 2.99 -10.49
N THR A 418 2.69 2.90 -11.81
CA THR A 418 1.58 2.68 -12.75
C THR A 418 1.80 1.38 -13.55
N LEU A 419 0.78 0.94 -14.28
CA LEU A 419 0.90 -0.17 -15.24
C LEU A 419 2.02 0.03 -16.27
N VAL A 420 2.35 1.29 -16.61
CA VAL A 420 3.42 1.64 -17.55
C VAL A 420 4.80 1.40 -16.95
N ASP A 421 4.99 1.82 -15.70
CA ASP A 421 6.27 1.62 -14.99
C ASP A 421 6.60 0.13 -14.93
N CYS A 422 5.59 -0.74 -14.78
CA CYS A 422 5.75 -2.20 -14.82
C CYS A 422 6.31 -2.70 -16.15
N TYR A 423 5.76 -2.21 -17.25
CA TYR A 423 6.11 -2.68 -18.58
C TYR A 423 7.50 -2.15 -19.00
N PHE A 424 7.79 -0.89 -18.70
CA PHE A 424 9.11 -0.29 -18.87
C PHE A 424 10.16 -0.95 -17.96
N SER A 425 9.78 -1.34 -16.74
CA SER A 425 10.63 -2.10 -15.83
C SER A 425 11.02 -3.48 -16.39
N LEU A 426 10.07 -4.20 -16.99
CA LEU A 426 10.34 -5.46 -17.67
C LEU A 426 11.25 -5.28 -18.89
N SER A 427 11.11 -4.19 -19.64
CA SER A 427 12.00 -3.87 -20.77
C SER A 427 13.42 -3.51 -20.33
N CYS A 428 13.58 -2.74 -19.24
CA CYS A 428 14.88 -2.49 -18.61
C CYS A 428 15.55 -3.77 -18.10
N LEU A 429 14.78 -4.69 -17.52
CA LEU A 429 15.30 -5.98 -17.05
C LEU A 429 15.70 -6.88 -18.22
N GLY A 430 14.85 -7.01 -19.24
CA GLY A 430 15.17 -7.72 -20.47
C GLY A 430 16.46 -7.21 -21.11
N GLN A 431 16.62 -5.88 -21.22
CA GLN A 431 17.85 -5.30 -21.75
C GLN A 431 19.08 -5.50 -20.85
N SER A 432 18.89 -5.64 -19.53
CA SER A 432 19.97 -5.97 -18.60
C SER A 432 20.43 -7.42 -18.76
N ILE A 433 19.51 -8.36 -18.92
CA ILE A 433 19.81 -9.77 -19.21
C ILE A 433 20.46 -9.90 -20.59
N ASN A 434 19.99 -9.15 -21.58
CA ASN A 434 20.57 -9.12 -22.93
C ASN A 434 22.02 -8.59 -22.97
N LYS A 435 22.46 -7.86 -21.93
CA LYS A 435 23.84 -7.35 -21.78
C LYS A 435 24.78 -8.30 -21.04
N ILE A 436 24.31 -9.42 -20.49
CA ILE A 436 25.18 -10.44 -19.88
C ILE A 436 26.11 -11.01 -20.98
N PRO A 437 27.44 -11.03 -20.80
CA PRO A 437 28.36 -11.53 -21.83
C PRO A 437 28.04 -12.96 -22.26
N ASP A 438 28.02 -13.21 -23.57
CA ASP A 438 27.78 -14.54 -24.15
C ASP A 438 29.11 -15.30 -24.34
N GLU A 439 29.95 -15.28 -23.30
CA GLU A 439 31.30 -15.85 -23.30
C GLU A 439 31.54 -16.68 -22.03
N ASN A 440 32.32 -17.76 -22.15
CA ASN A 440 32.75 -18.62 -21.03
C ASN A 440 31.59 -19.18 -20.18
N GLU A 441 31.74 -19.26 -18.86
CA GLU A 441 30.71 -19.80 -17.95
C GLU A 441 29.42 -18.96 -17.92
N ASN A 442 29.49 -17.69 -18.33
CA ASN A 442 28.34 -16.78 -18.36
C ASN A 442 27.28 -17.17 -19.39
N ILE A 443 27.60 -17.97 -20.43
CA ILE A 443 26.61 -18.46 -21.42
C ILE A 443 25.49 -19.26 -20.75
N ARG A 444 25.84 -20.18 -19.83
CA ARG A 444 24.85 -21.01 -19.13
C ARG A 444 23.96 -20.16 -18.22
N PHE A 445 24.57 -19.24 -17.47
CA PHE A 445 23.85 -18.32 -16.59
C PHE A 445 22.96 -17.35 -17.37
N ARG A 446 23.42 -16.84 -18.52
CA ARG A 446 22.64 -16.02 -19.46
C ARG A 446 21.41 -16.78 -19.96
N GLN A 447 21.57 -18.01 -20.45
CA GLN A 447 20.44 -18.82 -20.93
C GLN A 447 19.46 -19.17 -19.79
N HIS A 448 19.95 -19.48 -18.60
CA HIS A 448 19.11 -19.65 -17.40
C HIS A 448 18.35 -18.36 -17.04
N ALA A 449 18.98 -17.20 -17.18
CA ALA A 449 18.37 -15.90 -16.95
C ALA A 449 17.29 -15.57 -17.99
N ILE A 450 17.54 -15.87 -19.27
CA ILE A 450 16.55 -15.72 -20.34
C ILE A 450 15.37 -16.66 -20.12
N LYS A 451 15.60 -17.94 -19.76
CA LYS A 451 14.53 -18.88 -19.39
C LYS A 451 13.69 -18.37 -18.21
N SER A 452 14.36 -18.00 -17.12
CA SER A 452 13.71 -17.44 -15.92
C SER A 452 12.91 -16.17 -16.23
N PHE A 453 13.42 -15.30 -17.11
CA PHE A 453 12.71 -14.12 -17.55
C PHE A 453 11.51 -14.45 -18.44
N ASN A 454 11.68 -15.26 -19.49
CA ASN A 454 10.60 -15.60 -20.44
C ASN A 454 9.43 -16.33 -19.76
N GLU A 455 9.72 -17.32 -18.88
CA GLU A 455 8.69 -18.03 -18.10
C GLU A 455 7.86 -17.08 -17.23
N ARG A 456 8.47 -16.02 -16.71
CA ARG A 456 7.78 -14.99 -15.92
C ARG A 456 7.12 -13.96 -16.83
N PHE A 457 7.75 -13.50 -17.91
CA PHE A 457 7.22 -12.53 -18.86
C PHE A 457 5.87 -12.99 -19.44
N LYS A 458 5.73 -14.26 -19.83
CA LYS A 458 4.44 -14.86 -20.25
C LYS A 458 3.30 -14.67 -19.25
N MET A 459 3.60 -14.53 -17.96
CA MET A 459 2.60 -14.35 -16.91
C MET A 459 2.26 -12.89 -16.60
N TYR A 460 2.95 -11.93 -17.24
CA TYR A 460 2.84 -10.48 -16.99
C TYR A 460 2.83 -9.62 -18.26
N ASP A 461 2.98 -10.20 -19.46
CA ASP A 461 2.73 -9.58 -20.75
C ASP A 461 1.21 -9.39 -20.97
N PHE A 462 0.59 -8.57 -20.11
CA PHE A 462 -0.82 -8.21 -20.18
C PHE A 462 -1.03 -7.08 -21.17
N ASP A 463 -2.03 -7.19 -22.04
CA ASP A 463 -2.31 -6.17 -23.06
C ASP A 463 -2.65 -4.81 -22.42
N GLU A 464 -3.26 -4.80 -21.23
CA GLU A 464 -3.53 -3.62 -20.43
C GLU A 464 -2.25 -2.81 -20.15
N TYR A 465 -1.11 -3.48 -19.94
CA TYR A 465 0.17 -2.87 -19.61
C TYR A 465 0.84 -2.33 -20.87
N LEU A 466 0.83 -3.11 -21.96
CA LEU A 466 1.32 -2.70 -23.28
C LEU A 466 0.52 -1.51 -23.84
N LEU A 467 -0.81 -1.55 -23.75
CA LEU A 467 -1.70 -0.44 -24.10
C LEU A 467 -1.38 0.80 -23.27
N SER A 468 -1.25 0.66 -21.94
CA SER A 468 -0.88 1.77 -21.06
C SER A 468 0.46 2.39 -21.49
N TYR A 469 1.46 1.56 -21.83
CA TYR A 469 2.76 2.03 -22.31
C TYR A 469 2.63 2.75 -23.66
N TYR A 470 1.81 2.22 -24.58
CA TYR A 470 1.55 2.84 -25.87
C TYR A 470 0.91 4.23 -25.73
N ILE A 471 -0.09 4.38 -24.86
CA ILE A 471 -0.80 5.66 -24.62
C ILE A 471 -0.12 6.56 -23.58
N HIS A 472 1.11 6.24 -23.14
CA HIS A 472 1.87 7.09 -22.23
C HIS A 472 2.33 8.36 -22.97
N PRO A 473 2.00 9.57 -22.51
CA PRO A 473 2.17 10.81 -23.29
C PRO A 473 3.64 11.17 -23.56
N GLY A 474 4.57 10.64 -22.76
CA GLY A 474 6.02 10.76 -22.97
C GLY A 474 6.69 9.60 -23.71
N TYR A 475 6.00 8.47 -23.93
CA TYR A 475 6.57 7.32 -24.65
C TYR A 475 5.89 7.08 -26.01
N ARG A 476 4.56 7.26 -26.11
CA ARG A 476 3.77 7.17 -27.35
C ARG A 476 4.00 5.87 -28.15
N GLY A 477 4.26 4.77 -27.45
CA GLY A 477 4.59 3.49 -28.07
C GLY A 477 6.01 3.41 -28.66
N PHE A 478 6.92 4.33 -28.31
CA PHE A 478 8.31 4.27 -28.78
C PHE A 478 8.96 2.91 -28.42
N GLY A 479 9.52 2.26 -29.43
CA GLY A 479 10.06 0.91 -29.34
C GLY A 479 9.05 -0.23 -29.56
N VAL A 480 7.74 0.03 -29.54
CA VAL A 480 6.72 -1.01 -29.82
C VAL A 480 6.75 -1.38 -31.31
N LYS A 481 6.84 -2.68 -31.59
CA LYS A 481 6.81 -3.19 -32.97
C LYS A 481 5.41 -3.00 -33.60
N ALA A 482 5.36 -2.60 -34.87
CA ALA A 482 4.11 -2.35 -35.59
C ALA A 482 3.15 -3.55 -35.61
N SER A 483 3.67 -4.78 -35.55
CA SER A 483 2.89 -6.02 -35.43
C SER A 483 2.02 -6.10 -34.17
N GLN A 484 2.29 -5.26 -33.16
CA GLN A 484 1.57 -5.23 -31.89
C GLN A 484 0.41 -4.21 -31.90
N LEU A 485 0.23 -3.42 -32.96
CA LEU A 485 -0.83 -2.39 -33.02
C LEU A 485 -2.23 -3.00 -32.90
N GLN A 486 -2.50 -4.11 -33.60
CA GLN A 486 -3.76 -4.84 -33.52
C GLN A 486 -4.05 -5.31 -32.09
N ARG A 487 -3.04 -5.84 -31.39
CA ARG A 487 -3.14 -6.28 -29.99
C ARG A 487 -3.51 -5.13 -29.06
N ILE A 488 -2.91 -3.95 -29.26
CA ILE A 488 -3.17 -2.72 -28.49
C ILE A 488 -4.60 -2.20 -28.75
N GLN A 489 -5.02 -2.16 -30.03
CA GLN A 489 -6.38 -1.78 -30.43
C GLN A 489 -7.43 -2.73 -29.84
N SER A 490 -7.23 -4.05 -29.95
CA SER A 490 -8.12 -5.06 -29.37
C SER A 490 -8.24 -4.92 -27.85
N ALA A 491 -7.13 -4.67 -27.16
CA ALA A 491 -7.12 -4.40 -25.73
C ALA A 491 -7.92 -3.15 -25.36
N ALA A 492 -7.75 -2.05 -26.11
CA ALA A 492 -8.49 -0.82 -25.89
C ALA A 492 -10.00 -1.03 -26.09
N ALA A 493 -10.40 -1.68 -27.20
CA ALA A 493 -11.79 -2.01 -27.48
C ALA A 493 -12.40 -2.94 -26.42
N ARG A 494 -11.65 -3.95 -25.96
CA ARG A 494 -12.04 -4.89 -24.89
C ARG A 494 -12.28 -4.18 -23.55
N ILE A 495 -11.36 -3.32 -23.12
CA ILE A 495 -11.51 -2.56 -21.86
C ILE A 495 -12.63 -1.52 -21.98
N TRP A 496 -12.77 -0.88 -23.15
CA TRP A 496 -13.86 0.06 -23.41
C TRP A 496 -15.23 -0.61 -23.33
N GLN A 497 -15.41 -1.77 -23.98
CA GLN A 497 -16.64 -2.56 -23.89
C GLN A 497 -17.01 -2.92 -22.43
N GLN A 498 -16.01 -3.17 -21.58
CA GLN A 498 -16.21 -3.37 -20.14
C GLN A 498 -16.61 -2.06 -19.43
N MET A 499 -15.99 -0.93 -19.77
CA MET A 499 -16.31 0.41 -19.23
C MET A 499 -17.72 0.89 -19.62
N LEU A 500 -18.27 0.49 -20.77
CA LEU A 500 -19.64 0.81 -21.18
C LEU A 500 -20.72 0.30 -20.19
N LYS A 501 -20.37 -0.63 -19.29
CA LYS A 501 -21.24 -1.13 -18.20
C LYS A 501 -21.31 -0.17 -17.00
N ILE A 502 -20.47 0.87 -16.95
CA ILE A 502 -20.44 1.90 -15.91
C ILE A 502 -21.42 3.01 -16.30
N SER A 503 -22.39 3.31 -15.43
CA SER A 503 -23.47 4.28 -15.71
C SER A 503 -22.98 5.68 -16.11
N ASN A 504 -21.82 6.11 -15.59
CA ASN A 504 -21.23 7.40 -15.93
C ASN A 504 -20.75 7.48 -17.39
N ILE A 505 -20.35 6.35 -17.99
CA ILE A 505 -19.87 6.32 -19.39
C ILE A 505 -21.04 6.47 -20.37
N ALA A 506 -22.21 5.93 -20.04
CA ALA A 506 -23.44 6.10 -20.85
C ALA A 506 -23.86 7.58 -21.00
N VAL A 507 -23.49 8.44 -20.04
CA VAL A 507 -23.72 9.91 -20.15
C VAL A 507 -22.94 10.51 -21.32
N TYR A 508 -21.72 10.02 -21.59
CA TYR A 508 -20.91 10.49 -22.71
C TYR A 508 -21.47 10.01 -24.05
N LEU A 509 -21.84 8.72 -24.17
CA LEU A 509 -22.47 8.19 -25.39
C LEU A 509 -23.75 8.97 -25.74
N LYS A 510 -24.58 9.29 -24.73
CA LYS A 510 -25.77 10.13 -24.93
C LYS A 510 -25.44 11.58 -25.28
N LYS A 511 -24.37 12.16 -24.71
CA LYS A 511 -23.94 13.54 -25.00
C LYS A 511 -23.45 13.71 -26.43
N TYR A 512 -22.67 12.75 -26.93
CA TYR A 512 -22.09 12.79 -28.27
C TYR A 512 -22.97 12.13 -29.31
N ASN A 513 -23.99 11.37 -28.89
CA ASN A 513 -24.87 10.63 -29.77
C ASN A 513 -24.04 9.61 -30.61
N HIS A 514 -23.42 8.64 -29.92
CA HIS A 514 -22.72 7.49 -30.49
C HIS A 514 -23.33 6.16 -29.98
N THR A 515 -23.35 5.10 -30.80
CA THR A 515 -23.65 3.74 -30.34
C THR A 515 -22.48 3.20 -29.51
N LYS A 516 -22.66 2.02 -28.90
CA LYS A 516 -21.55 1.28 -28.25
C LYS A 516 -20.39 1.07 -29.23
N LYS A 517 -20.70 0.56 -30.43
CA LYS A 517 -19.76 0.38 -31.54
C LYS A 517 -19.18 1.73 -31.99
N GLN A 518 -20.04 2.73 -32.20
CA GLN A 518 -19.71 4.14 -32.47
C GLN A 518 -18.56 4.67 -31.61
N SER A 519 -18.74 4.51 -30.29
CA SER A 519 -17.76 4.98 -29.30
C SER A 519 -16.45 4.19 -29.31
N ALA A 520 -16.48 2.90 -29.69
CA ALA A 520 -15.29 2.06 -29.81
C ALA A 520 -14.49 2.39 -31.09
N GLU A 521 -15.15 2.58 -32.24
CA GLU A 521 -14.49 3.02 -33.48
C GLU A 521 -13.83 4.39 -33.30
N THR A 522 -14.54 5.32 -32.62
CA THR A 522 -14.00 6.63 -32.25
C THR A 522 -12.78 6.51 -31.33
N LEU A 523 -12.81 5.61 -30.35
CA LEU A 523 -11.67 5.34 -29.47
C LEU A 523 -10.45 4.81 -30.26
N LEU A 524 -10.66 3.93 -31.23
CA LEU A 524 -9.59 3.39 -32.07
C LEU A 524 -8.97 4.49 -32.96
N ALA A 525 -9.80 5.36 -33.55
CA ALA A 525 -9.34 6.54 -34.27
C ALA A 525 -8.49 7.46 -33.36
N GLN A 526 -8.95 7.71 -32.14
CA GLN A 526 -8.24 8.52 -31.14
C GLN A 526 -6.87 7.96 -30.74
N ILE A 527 -6.69 6.63 -30.73
CA ILE A 527 -5.38 6.01 -30.51
C ILE A 527 -4.43 6.31 -31.67
N GLY A 528 -4.94 6.30 -32.91
CA GLY A 528 -4.21 6.74 -34.10
C GLY A 528 -3.85 8.22 -34.06
N GLU A 529 -4.81 9.10 -33.77
CA GLU A 529 -4.61 10.54 -33.59
C GLU A 529 -3.55 10.85 -32.52
N PHE A 530 -3.58 10.15 -31.39
CA PHE A 530 -2.61 10.30 -30.30
C PHE A 530 -1.19 9.92 -30.73
N HIS A 531 -1.05 8.83 -31.50
CA HIS A 531 0.23 8.39 -32.06
C HIS A 531 0.77 9.39 -33.09
N LEU A 532 -0.09 9.89 -33.98
CA LEU A 532 0.22 10.92 -34.97
C LEU A 532 0.39 12.34 -34.36
N GLN A 533 0.08 12.49 -33.07
CA GLN A 533 0.12 13.74 -32.31
C GLN A 533 -0.82 14.84 -32.84
N ILE A 534 -1.94 14.43 -33.45
CA ILE A 534 -3.01 15.30 -33.95
C ILE A 534 -3.68 16.04 -32.76
N PRO A 535 -4.17 17.29 -32.92
CA PRO A 535 -4.89 17.98 -31.86
C PRO A 535 -6.02 17.13 -31.23
N PRO A 536 -6.16 17.06 -29.89
CA PRO A 536 -5.44 17.83 -28.86
C PRO A 536 -4.18 17.13 -28.30
N TYR A 537 -3.70 16.05 -28.90
CA TYR A 537 -2.63 15.22 -28.35
C TYR A 537 -1.21 15.77 -28.56
N GLN A 538 -1.05 16.89 -29.27
CA GLN A 538 0.25 17.55 -29.51
C GLN A 538 0.96 18.12 -28.27
N THR A 539 0.26 18.24 -27.13
CA THR A 539 0.82 18.88 -25.92
C THR A 539 2.03 18.09 -25.41
N PRO A 540 3.21 18.71 -25.24
CA PRO A 540 4.40 17.99 -24.80
C PRO A 540 4.23 17.48 -23.36
N TYR A 541 4.83 16.33 -23.07
CA TYR A 541 4.85 15.76 -21.73
C TYR A 541 6.13 16.19 -20.98
N ILE A 542 5.96 16.76 -19.79
CA ILE A 542 7.06 17.22 -18.93
C ILE A 542 6.96 16.49 -17.59
N SER A 543 7.77 15.44 -17.40
CA SER A 543 7.68 14.53 -16.26
C SER A 543 8.01 15.17 -14.89
N GLN A 544 8.67 16.33 -14.89
CA GLN A 544 8.95 17.10 -13.67
C GLN A 544 7.74 17.90 -13.17
N VAL A 545 6.73 18.12 -14.02
CA VAL A 545 5.56 18.97 -13.74
C VAL A 545 4.28 18.13 -13.74
N ASN A 546 4.10 17.29 -14.76
CA ASN A 546 2.89 16.50 -14.96
C ASN A 546 3.17 15.01 -14.71
N THR A 547 2.19 14.34 -14.10
CA THR A 547 2.08 12.88 -14.16
C THR A 547 1.36 12.48 -15.45
N PRO A 548 1.45 11.22 -15.92
CA PRO A 548 0.67 10.77 -17.07
C PRO A 548 -0.83 10.95 -16.83
N LEU A 549 -1.29 10.70 -15.61
CA LEU A 549 -2.68 10.90 -15.18
C LEU A 549 -3.10 12.38 -15.24
N SER A 550 -2.27 13.32 -14.80
CA SER A 550 -2.62 14.75 -14.86
C SER A 550 -2.61 15.29 -16.29
N TRP A 551 -1.61 14.88 -17.10
CA TRP A 551 -1.59 15.20 -18.54
C TRP A 551 -2.85 14.68 -19.24
N TRP A 552 -3.28 13.44 -18.95
CA TRP A 552 -4.52 12.90 -19.51
C TRP A 552 -5.78 13.58 -18.99
N LYS A 553 -5.81 14.08 -17.75
CA LYS A 553 -6.92 14.92 -17.24
C LYS A 553 -6.98 16.30 -17.91
N GLU A 554 -5.84 16.83 -18.37
CA GLU A 554 -5.74 18.11 -19.09
C GLU A 554 -6.00 17.95 -20.60
N CYS A 555 -5.63 16.82 -21.20
CA CYS A 555 -5.89 16.50 -22.61
C CYS A 555 -7.34 16.03 -22.80
N ILE A 556 -8.22 16.93 -23.27
CA ILE A 556 -9.66 16.68 -23.43
C ILE A 556 -10.00 16.55 -24.94
N PRO A 557 -9.89 15.34 -25.53
CA PRO A 557 -10.44 15.09 -26.86
C PRO A 557 -11.96 15.13 -26.85
N THR A 558 -12.54 15.32 -28.03
CA THR A 558 -13.99 15.43 -28.23
C THR A 558 -14.40 14.41 -29.30
N PRO A 559 -15.08 13.30 -28.96
CA PRO A 559 -15.44 12.83 -27.60
C PRO A 559 -14.23 12.46 -26.72
N PRO A 560 -14.38 12.35 -25.38
CA PRO A 560 -13.24 12.11 -24.48
C PRO A 560 -12.93 10.62 -24.25
N TYR A 561 -13.14 9.73 -25.24
CA TYR A 561 -13.11 8.28 -24.99
C TYR A 561 -11.71 7.75 -24.66
N LEU A 562 -10.69 8.15 -25.43
CA LEU A 562 -9.30 7.79 -25.10
C LEU A 562 -8.85 8.41 -23.77
N GLN A 563 -9.26 9.65 -23.47
CA GLN A 563 -9.02 10.27 -22.16
C GLN A 563 -9.61 9.44 -21.02
N LEU A 564 -10.87 9.00 -21.14
CA LEU A 564 -11.55 8.20 -20.10
C LEU A 564 -10.85 6.85 -19.88
N LEU A 565 -10.45 6.18 -20.98
CA LEU A 565 -9.68 4.93 -20.92
C LEU A 565 -8.31 5.14 -20.27
N ALA A 566 -7.58 6.17 -20.69
CA ALA A 566 -6.27 6.50 -20.14
C ALA A 566 -6.35 6.87 -18.65
N VAL A 567 -7.30 7.72 -18.25
CA VAL A 567 -7.53 8.09 -16.85
C VAL A 567 -7.84 6.87 -15.98
N LYS A 568 -8.57 5.88 -16.50
CA LYS A 568 -8.76 4.58 -15.81
C LYS A 568 -7.43 3.83 -15.65
N LEU A 569 -6.67 3.64 -16.73
CA LEU A 569 -5.42 2.86 -16.73
C LEU A 569 -4.34 3.50 -15.85
N PHE A 570 -4.13 4.81 -15.95
CA PHE A 570 -3.16 5.56 -15.15
C PHE A 570 -3.57 5.79 -13.69
N SER A 571 -4.79 5.40 -13.29
CA SER A 571 -5.20 5.38 -11.88
C SER A 571 -4.93 4.03 -11.19
N VAL A 572 -4.57 2.99 -11.94
CA VAL A 572 -4.37 1.64 -11.39
C VAL A 572 -2.98 1.48 -10.80
N ILE A 573 -2.92 1.11 -9.51
CA ILE A 573 -1.67 0.80 -8.81
C ILE A 573 -1.34 -0.69 -8.93
N PRO A 574 -0.15 -1.08 -9.43
CA PRO A 574 0.15 -2.44 -9.89
C PRO A 574 0.81 -3.36 -8.86
N HIS A 575 0.81 -2.98 -7.58
CA HIS A 575 1.52 -3.69 -6.52
C HIS A 575 0.66 -3.88 -5.26
N ALA A 576 0.95 -4.94 -4.49
CA ALA A 576 0.36 -5.16 -3.17
C ALA A 576 1.28 -4.74 -2.00
N ALA A 577 2.44 -4.12 -2.27
CA ALA A 577 3.44 -3.75 -1.24
C ALA A 577 2.94 -2.75 -0.18
N SER A 578 1.81 -2.07 -0.40
CA SER A 578 1.10 -1.29 0.61
C SER A 578 0.57 -2.15 1.76
N CYS A 579 0.14 -3.38 1.45
CA CYS A 579 -0.31 -4.37 2.42
C CYS A 579 0.85 -4.86 3.29
N GLU A 580 2.01 -5.13 2.70
CA GLU A 580 3.24 -5.48 3.41
C GLU A 580 3.74 -4.33 4.31
N ARG A 581 3.64 -3.08 3.85
CA ARG A 581 3.89 -1.89 4.70
C ARG A 581 2.94 -1.86 5.91
N VAL A 582 1.65 -2.19 5.74
CA VAL A 582 0.70 -2.35 6.85
C VAL A 582 1.09 -3.51 7.77
N TRP A 583 1.61 -4.62 7.25
CA TRP A 583 2.07 -5.75 8.07
C TRP A 583 3.34 -5.45 8.84
N SER A 584 4.29 -4.69 8.28
CA SER A 584 5.44 -4.17 9.03
C SER A 584 4.99 -3.28 10.20
N ILE A 585 4.04 -2.36 9.97
CA ILE A 585 3.42 -1.55 11.05
C ILE A 585 2.75 -2.47 12.09
N CYS A 586 2.00 -3.49 11.65
CA CYS A 586 1.35 -4.42 12.58
C CYS A 586 2.36 -5.27 13.38
N GLY A 587 3.44 -5.73 12.75
CA GLY A 587 4.54 -6.46 13.37
C GLY A 587 5.20 -5.64 14.46
N TRP A 588 5.54 -4.38 14.17
CA TRP A 588 6.06 -3.42 15.15
C TRP A 588 5.06 -3.12 16.28
N MET A 589 3.79 -2.87 15.96
CA MET A 589 2.72 -2.59 16.92
C MET A 589 2.42 -3.75 17.89
N VAL A 590 2.64 -4.99 17.46
CA VAL A 590 2.48 -6.21 18.27
C VAL A 590 3.78 -6.54 19.01
N GLY A 591 4.90 -6.62 18.28
CA GLY A 591 6.28 -6.75 18.76
C GLY A 591 6.53 -7.84 19.82
N LYS A 592 7.74 -7.83 20.41
CA LYS A 592 8.07 -8.67 21.58
C LYS A 592 7.29 -8.27 22.86
N ARG A 593 6.68 -7.08 22.93
CA ARG A 593 6.09 -6.49 24.16
C ARG A 593 4.57 -6.32 24.18
N ARG A 594 3.84 -6.57 23.08
CA ARG A 594 2.40 -6.25 22.95
C ARG A 594 1.60 -7.35 22.22
N THR A 595 2.01 -8.61 22.41
CA THR A 595 1.44 -9.84 21.81
C THR A 595 -0.04 -10.14 22.11
N ARG A 596 -0.68 -9.41 23.04
CA ARG A 596 -2.07 -9.64 23.48
C ARG A 596 -3.06 -8.57 22.98
N LEU A 597 -2.71 -7.82 21.94
CA LEU A 597 -3.61 -6.82 21.35
C LEU A 597 -4.75 -7.50 20.56
N LEU A 598 -5.99 -7.06 20.78
CA LEU A 598 -7.14 -7.53 20.00
C LEU A 598 -7.06 -7.05 18.55
N THR A 599 -7.55 -7.84 17.59
CA THR A 599 -7.51 -7.52 16.15
C THR A 599 -8.15 -6.16 15.86
N ASP A 600 -9.32 -5.85 16.41
CA ASP A 600 -9.99 -4.54 16.31
C ASP A 600 -9.12 -3.35 16.77
N ASN A 601 -8.28 -3.57 17.79
CA ASN A 601 -7.40 -2.55 18.34
C ASN A 601 -6.09 -2.46 17.54
N LEU A 602 -5.64 -3.56 16.94
CA LEU A 602 -4.54 -3.54 15.97
C LEU A 602 -4.96 -2.77 14.71
N GLU A 603 -6.12 -3.10 14.14
CA GLU A 603 -6.69 -2.36 13.00
C GLU A 603 -6.83 -0.87 13.30
N ALA A 604 -7.47 -0.52 14.43
CA ALA A 604 -7.70 0.87 14.79
C ALA A 604 -6.38 1.65 14.94
N VAL A 605 -5.37 1.08 15.60
CA VAL A 605 -4.08 1.76 15.76
C VAL A 605 -3.32 1.84 14.45
N SER A 606 -3.26 0.77 13.65
CA SER A 606 -2.59 0.78 12.34
C SER A 606 -3.25 1.76 11.36
N LYS A 607 -4.58 1.89 11.36
CA LYS A 607 -5.31 2.90 10.57
C LYS A 607 -4.98 4.32 11.00
N ILE A 608 -5.04 4.61 12.30
CA ILE A 608 -4.70 5.93 12.86
C ILE A 608 -3.25 6.29 12.53
N HIS A 609 -2.34 5.33 12.72
CA HIS A 609 -0.92 5.46 12.38
C HIS A 609 -0.75 5.83 10.90
N SER A 610 -1.17 4.96 9.96
CA SER A 610 -1.01 5.18 8.52
C SER A 610 -1.62 6.50 8.06
N TYR A 611 -2.81 6.86 8.55
CA TYR A 611 -3.43 8.16 8.26
C TYR A 611 -2.55 9.34 8.70
N TYR A 612 -2.07 9.33 9.95
CA TYR A 612 -1.28 10.45 10.48
C TYR A 612 0.14 10.55 9.91
N ILE A 613 0.78 9.43 9.55
CA ILE A 613 2.07 9.44 8.87
C ILE A 613 1.94 10.03 7.46
N ALA A 614 0.95 9.58 6.67
CA ALA A 614 0.66 10.12 5.35
C ALA A 614 0.26 11.61 5.37
N ASN A 615 -0.36 12.06 6.48
CA ASN A 615 -0.82 13.44 6.66
C ASN A 615 0.12 14.30 7.54
N SER A 616 1.33 13.82 7.85
CA SER A 616 2.24 14.40 8.86
C SER A 616 2.45 15.91 8.70
N LYS A 617 2.74 16.38 7.48
CA LYS A 617 2.90 17.82 7.15
C LYS A 617 1.73 18.70 7.60
N SER A 618 0.48 18.23 7.42
CA SER A 618 -0.73 19.01 7.71
C SER A 618 -1.28 18.80 9.12
N LYS A 619 -0.89 17.71 9.80
CA LYS A 619 -1.40 17.34 11.13
C LYS A 619 -0.38 17.53 12.26
N LEU A 620 0.88 17.83 11.94
CA LEU A 620 1.93 18.19 12.90
C LEU A 620 2.46 19.64 12.67
N PRO A 621 1.60 20.68 12.74
CA PRO A 621 1.96 22.05 12.36
C PRO A 621 3.01 22.74 13.25
N ASN A 622 3.34 22.15 14.39
CA ASN A 622 4.44 22.62 15.27
C ASN A 622 5.78 21.92 14.96
N TYR A 623 5.78 20.88 14.12
CA TYR A 623 6.94 20.06 13.78
C TYR A 623 7.32 20.17 12.29
N SER A 624 6.37 20.53 11.42
CA SER A 624 6.56 20.66 9.97
C SER A 624 7.05 22.04 9.48
N LYS A 625 7.32 23.00 10.38
CA LYS A 625 7.76 24.35 9.99
C LYS A 625 9.21 24.43 9.52
N ASP A 626 10.09 23.66 10.15
CA ASP A 626 11.55 23.78 10.00
C ASP A 626 12.19 22.52 9.38
N ARG A 627 11.39 21.59 8.84
CA ARG A 627 11.84 20.31 8.28
C ARG A 627 11.19 20.00 6.95
N THR A 628 11.95 19.38 6.05
CA THR A 628 11.45 18.96 4.73
C THR A 628 10.50 17.77 4.83
N ALA A 629 9.79 17.48 3.73
CA ALA A 629 8.97 16.27 3.59
C ALA A 629 9.76 15.00 3.92
N ASP A 630 10.97 14.96 3.39
CA ASP A 630 11.79 13.76 3.31
C ASP A 630 12.55 13.55 4.63
N GLU A 631 12.94 14.63 5.32
CA GLU A 631 13.39 14.58 6.71
C GLU A 631 12.31 14.07 7.66
N LEU A 632 11.05 14.53 7.50
CA LEU A 632 9.93 14.03 8.30
C LEU A 632 9.69 12.54 8.04
N HIS A 633 9.67 12.10 6.77
CA HIS A 633 9.53 10.69 6.44
C HIS A 633 10.72 9.86 6.94
N THR A 634 11.96 10.36 6.83
CA THR A 634 13.15 9.67 7.34
C THR A 634 13.09 9.49 8.84
N ILE A 635 12.76 10.52 9.63
CA ILE A 635 12.67 10.39 11.09
C ILE A 635 11.54 9.45 11.52
N LEU A 636 10.40 9.48 10.82
CA LEU A 636 9.30 8.56 11.09
C LEU A 636 9.70 7.12 10.76
N ASN A 637 10.36 6.88 9.62
CA ASN A 637 10.86 5.56 9.21
C ASN A 637 12.03 5.07 10.09
N ASP A 638 12.91 5.95 10.56
CA ASP A 638 14.00 5.62 11.48
C ASP A 638 13.43 5.16 12.84
N ALA A 639 12.30 5.72 13.28
CA ALA A 639 11.56 5.24 14.44
C ALA A 639 10.86 3.88 14.21
N HIS A 640 10.76 3.40 12.95
CA HIS A 640 10.30 2.06 12.60
C HIS A 640 11.45 1.03 12.57
N LEU A 641 12.71 1.44 12.75
CA LEU A 641 13.87 0.53 12.71
C LEU A 641 14.01 -0.27 14.02
N CYS A 642 13.33 -1.42 14.09
CA CYS A 642 13.70 -2.53 14.96
C CYS A 642 13.19 -3.89 14.43
N ASP A 643 13.45 -4.15 13.15
CA ASP A 643 13.62 -5.51 12.61
C ASP A 643 15.02 -5.62 12.00
N ASP A 644 16.05 -5.40 12.83
CA ASP A 644 17.11 -6.41 12.85
C ASP A 644 16.42 -7.70 13.34
N GLU A 645 15.86 -8.46 12.38
CA GLU A 645 15.52 -9.86 12.60
C GLU A 645 16.84 -10.54 12.97
N GLU A 646 17.05 -10.62 14.29
CA GLU A 646 18.18 -11.27 14.94
C GLU A 646 18.08 -12.75 14.60
N TYR A 647 18.71 -13.11 13.48
CA TYR A 647 18.60 -14.41 12.83
C TYR A 647 19.29 -15.46 13.69
N ASP A 648 18.49 -16.04 14.58
CA ASP A 648 18.83 -16.94 15.68
C ASP A 648 19.07 -18.39 15.19
N ASP A 649 19.96 -18.51 14.21
CA ASP A 649 20.74 -19.75 14.04
C ASP A 649 21.99 -19.63 14.95
N ASP A 650 22.45 -20.73 15.54
CA ASP A 650 23.80 -20.74 16.11
C ASP A 650 24.86 -20.64 14.98
N TYR A 651 26.00 -20.00 15.24
CA TYR A 651 27.13 -20.10 14.29
C TYR A 651 27.81 -21.45 14.50
N ASN A 652 27.65 -22.36 13.54
CA ASN A 652 28.25 -23.70 13.58
C ASN A 652 29.32 -23.85 12.49
N GLU A 653 30.60 -23.87 12.88
CA GLU A 653 31.74 -24.01 11.94
C GLU A 653 31.67 -25.32 11.14
N ASP A 654 31.20 -26.43 11.74
CA ASP A 654 31.03 -27.72 11.03
C ASP A 654 29.94 -27.64 9.96
N GLU A 655 28.91 -26.82 10.18
CA GLU A 655 27.84 -26.59 9.22
C GLU A 655 28.28 -25.66 8.09
N MET A 656 29.00 -24.58 8.42
CA MET A 656 29.58 -23.69 7.40
C MET A 656 30.64 -24.42 6.55
N THR A 657 31.40 -25.34 7.16
CA THR A 657 32.36 -26.21 6.45
C THR A 657 31.63 -27.25 5.57
N LYS A 658 30.47 -27.77 5.98
CA LYS A 658 29.59 -28.58 5.11
C LYS A 658 29.05 -27.78 3.93
N LEU A 659 28.66 -26.52 4.11
CA LEU A 659 28.25 -25.64 3.00
C LEU A 659 29.39 -25.38 2.00
N LEU A 660 30.65 -25.40 2.44
CA LEU A 660 31.82 -25.30 1.57
C LEU A 660 32.21 -26.58 0.83
N THR A 661 31.90 -27.74 1.40
CA THR A 661 32.32 -29.06 0.92
C THR A 661 31.22 -29.86 0.24
N SER A 662 29.96 -29.45 0.40
CA SER A 662 28.83 -29.95 -0.38
C SER A 662 29.11 -29.73 -1.87
N PRO A 663 29.11 -30.78 -2.71
CA PRO A 663 29.03 -30.56 -4.14
C PRO A 663 27.78 -29.74 -4.45
N PRO A 664 27.80 -28.82 -5.43
CA PRO A 664 26.55 -28.40 -6.02
C PRO A 664 25.83 -29.68 -6.48
N ILE A 665 24.59 -29.89 -6.03
CA ILE A 665 23.75 -30.95 -6.57
C ILE A 665 23.62 -30.63 -8.06
N ASP A 666 24.16 -31.53 -8.87
CA ASP A 666 24.31 -31.35 -10.32
C ASP A 666 22.96 -31.60 -11.02
N ASP A 667 22.04 -30.65 -10.79
CA ASP A 667 20.76 -30.53 -11.50
C ASP A 667 20.94 -29.94 -12.92
N ASP A 668 22.20 -29.69 -13.36
CA ASP A 668 22.62 -29.29 -14.71
C ASP A 668 22.29 -30.35 -15.81
N ARG A 669 21.32 -31.24 -15.56
CA ARG A 669 20.68 -32.08 -16.60
C ARG A 669 19.69 -31.31 -17.46
N GLU A 670 19.25 -30.11 -17.06
CA GLU A 670 18.60 -29.20 -17.98
C GLU A 670 19.65 -28.53 -18.89
N GLN A 671 19.93 -29.16 -20.03
CA GLN A 671 20.38 -28.43 -21.21
C GLN A 671 19.26 -27.46 -21.62
N VAL A 672 19.30 -26.24 -21.09
CA VAL A 672 18.41 -25.15 -21.55
C VAL A 672 18.74 -24.90 -23.02
N SER A 673 17.78 -25.19 -23.90
CA SER A 673 17.89 -24.90 -25.33
C SER A 673 18.13 -23.40 -25.52
N PRO A 674 19.12 -22.98 -26.34
CA PRO A 674 19.34 -21.56 -26.62
C PRO A 674 18.06 -20.91 -27.13
N GLN A 675 17.65 -19.83 -26.48
CA GLN A 675 16.46 -19.06 -26.85
C GLN A 675 16.72 -17.57 -26.64
N ASP A 676 16.00 -16.75 -27.41
CA ASP A 676 16.03 -15.29 -27.27
C ASP A 676 15.02 -14.80 -26.20
N LEU A 677 15.15 -13.53 -25.82
CA LEU A 677 14.22 -12.88 -24.91
C LEU A 677 12.89 -12.57 -25.63
N GLU A 678 11.79 -13.17 -25.19
CA GLU A 678 10.48 -13.04 -25.87
C GLU A 678 9.93 -11.61 -25.86
N ILE A 679 10.34 -10.77 -24.90
CA ILE A 679 10.01 -9.34 -24.91
C ILE A 679 10.53 -8.61 -26.17
N LEU A 680 11.54 -9.16 -26.86
CA LEU A 680 12.02 -8.66 -28.15
C LEU A 680 10.97 -8.81 -29.25
N ASP A 681 10.00 -9.72 -29.15
CA ASP A 681 8.90 -9.86 -30.12
C ASP A 681 7.86 -8.74 -30.01
N VAL A 682 7.85 -8.03 -28.88
CA VAL A 682 6.96 -6.90 -28.63
C VAL A 682 7.70 -5.56 -28.76
N LEU A 683 8.96 -5.49 -28.33
CA LEU A 683 9.76 -4.27 -28.21
C LEU A 683 11.12 -4.35 -28.92
N ASP A 684 11.49 -3.32 -29.68
CA ASP A 684 12.89 -3.08 -30.06
C ASP A 684 13.63 -2.40 -28.89
N LEU A 685 14.16 -3.22 -27.97
CA LEU A 685 14.95 -2.73 -26.83
C LEU A 685 16.19 -1.93 -27.26
N ASN A 686 16.76 -2.23 -28.44
CA ASN A 686 17.91 -1.49 -28.96
C ASN A 686 17.50 -0.10 -29.47
N LEU A 687 16.27 0.09 -29.95
CA LEU A 687 15.71 1.42 -30.23
C LEU A 687 15.35 2.16 -28.93
N MET A 688 14.70 1.50 -27.97
CA MET A 688 14.29 2.11 -26.70
C MET A 688 15.46 2.65 -25.87
N PHE A 689 16.59 1.94 -25.88
CA PHE A 689 17.77 2.24 -25.08
C PHE A 689 18.99 2.66 -25.95
N ARG A 690 18.73 3.21 -27.15
CA ARG A 690 19.73 3.88 -27.98
C ARG A 690 19.91 5.33 -27.51
N ASP A 691 21.13 5.85 -27.60
CA ASP A 691 21.36 7.29 -27.46
C ASP A 691 20.70 8.04 -28.65
N ASN A 692 19.78 8.96 -28.35
CA ASN A 692 18.71 9.38 -29.28
C ASN A 692 18.99 10.67 -30.09
N SER A 693 18.41 10.75 -31.30
CA SER A 693 18.08 12.04 -31.96
C SER A 693 16.97 11.98 -33.06
N THR A 694 15.83 12.65 -32.80
CA THR A 694 14.89 13.41 -33.71
C THR A 694 13.69 12.78 -34.49
N ASP A 695 12.66 13.62 -34.78
CA ASP A 695 11.17 13.39 -34.92
C ASP A 695 10.46 13.62 -36.32
N LYS A 696 9.15 13.23 -36.46
CA LYS A 696 7.92 13.99 -36.99
C LYS A 696 6.84 13.14 -37.77
N GLN A 697 5.59 13.56 -38.17
CA GLN A 697 4.47 14.47 -37.68
C GLN A 697 3.29 14.60 -38.75
N LEU A 698 2.06 15.06 -38.38
CA LEU A 698 0.86 15.56 -39.17
C LEU A 698 -0.29 14.54 -39.49
N GLU A 699 -1.61 14.71 -39.18
CA GLU A 699 -2.76 15.66 -39.50
C GLU A 699 -3.55 15.32 -40.82
N LEU A 700 -4.91 15.32 -41.01
CA LEU A 700 -6.05 16.26 -40.72
C LEU A 700 -7.51 15.64 -40.81
N ASP A 701 -8.50 16.27 -40.13
CA ASP A 701 -9.98 16.54 -40.32
C ASP A 701 -11.05 15.68 -41.12
N GLY A 702 -12.29 15.55 -40.55
CA GLY A 702 -13.55 15.91 -41.26
C GLY A 702 -14.92 15.14 -41.09
N LEU A 703 -16.01 15.89 -40.76
CA LEU A 703 -17.48 15.68 -41.00
C LEU A 703 -18.42 14.88 -40.03
N ASP A 704 -19.74 15.19 -40.10
CA ASP A 704 -20.65 15.30 -38.92
C ASP A 704 -22.15 14.86 -39.14
N ASP A 705 -22.48 13.99 -40.10
CA ASP A 705 -23.90 13.71 -40.49
C ASP A 705 -24.57 12.46 -39.84
N PHE A 706 -23.91 11.71 -38.95
CA PHE A 706 -24.34 10.35 -38.54
C PHE A 706 -25.52 10.27 -37.54
N ILE A 707 -25.95 11.38 -36.94
CA ILE A 707 -26.70 11.42 -35.67
C ILE A 707 -28.11 10.73 -35.65
N GLN A 708 -28.61 10.19 -36.76
CA GLN A 708 -29.98 9.65 -36.86
C GLN A 708 -30.14 8.11 -36.75
N GLU A 709 -29.08 7.31 -36.66
CA GLU A 709 -29.19 5.82 -36.76
C GLU A 709 -29.11 5.01 -35.44
N LEU A 710 -28.83 5.64 -34.29
CA LEU A 710 -28.25 4.94 -33.13
C LEU A 710 -29.09 3.87 -32.42
N ASP A 711 -30.42 4.00 -32.38
CA ASP A 711 -31.28 3.19 -31.49
C ASP A 711 -31.52 1.75 -32.02
N LYS A 712 -30.57 1.18 -32.78
CA LYS A 712 -30.71 -0.10 -33.49
C LYS A 712 -29.51 -1.06 -33.50
N GLU A 713 -28.34 -0.71 -32.95
CA GLU A 713 -27.16 -1.61 -32.96
C GLU A 713 -26.99 -2.44 -31.67
N ASP A 714 -26.72 -3.74 -31.84
CA ASP A 714 -26.40 -4.72 -30.80
C ASP A 714 -24.96 -4.59 -30.24
N ASP A 715 -24.61 -5.41 -29.24
CA ASP A 715 -23.25 -5.50 -28.69
C ASP A 715 -22.22 -5.97 -29.74
N PHE A 716 -21.03 -5.35 -29.76
CA PHE A 716 -19.98 -5.60 -30.75
C PHE A 716 -18.88 -6.55 -30.24
N ASP A 717 -18.25 -7.30 -31.16
CA ASP A 717 -17.04 -8.10 -30.92
C ASP A 717 -15.79 -7.21 -31.10
N PRO A 718 -14.91 -7.06 -30.07
CA PRO A 718 -13.70 -6.23 -30.16
C PRO A 718 -12.72 -6.64 -31.28
N ASP A 719 -12.51 -7.93 -31.53
CA ASP A 719 -11.49 -8.39 -32.48
C ASP A 719 -11.97 -8.25 -33.92
N LEU A 720 -13.25 -8.53 -34.17
CA LEU A 720 -13.89 -8.25 -35.47
C LEU A 720 -14.00 -6.74 -35.72
N LEU A 721 -14.23 -5.92 -34.69
CA LEU A 721 -14.25 -4.46 -34.81
C LEU A 721 -12.89 -3.94 -35.29
N VAL A 722 -11.80 -4.39 -34.65
CA VAL A 722 -10.43 -3.96 -34.99
C VAL A 722 -10.01 -4.48 -36.37
N GLN A 723 -10.42 -5.69 -36.77
CA GLN A 723 -10.20 -6.19 -38.12
C GLN A 723 -10.88 -5.30 -39.17
N ASN A 724 -12.17 -5.00 -38.99
CA ASN A 724 -12.93 -4.14 -39.90
C ASN A 724 -12.42 -2.69 -39.91
N PHE A 725 -11.93 -2.16 -38.78
CA PHE A 725 -11.39 -0.80 -38.67
C PHE A 725 -10.04 -0.64 -39.41
N ASN A 726 -9.23 -1.70 -39.49
CA ASN A 726 -7.93 -1.71 -40.18
C ASN A 726 -8.01 -2.21 -41.64
N SER A 727 -9.22 -2.50 -42.15
CA SER A 727 -9.48 -3.00 -43.52
C SER A 727 -9.79 -1.88 -44.51
#